data_AF-A0A7Y5VHQ8-F1
#
_entry.id   AF-A0A7Y5VHQ8-F1
#
_cell.length_a   1.000
_cell.length_b   1.000
_cell.length_c   1.000
_cell.angle_alpha   90.00
_cell.angle_beta   90.00
_cell.angle_gamma   90.00
#
_symmetry.space_group_name_H-M   'P 1'
#
loop_
_entity.id
_entity.type
_entity.pdbx_description
1 polymer ?
#
loop_
_entity_poly.entity_id
_entity_poly.type
_entity_poly.pdbx_seq_one_letter_code
_entity_poly.pdbx_strand_id
1 'polypeptide(L)'
;NDLYPVVNDFLTRHNCATIDHYWANWDACNLGALIAMGVLNDNTDWFNQGVAYYQNGAGNGAINHAVWTLYNDGALGQWQEAGRDQEHAQLGVGLLGYAAQTAWNQGVDLFSYSNNRLLAGAEYVSLYNMNQTVPYTPYNNSDNVLQYYPSTNGRDRLNDRPVWELLYNHYNVLQGVSTPNTQAMAQLQRPEHGSIDHFGYGTLTFTLNASASAYPPSPIPAAPTGLTATASVGQVFLNWSTTATANGYNVLRSTDGVSYTVLASLTQTTMPQYTDSSVTNGTAYSYEVQAVNRSGTSATSTSASATSMNAGSLPTGWLDADIGVVQAPGSAQYATAANNTFVVTGQGSGIGGAADSLHYTYQQVTGDFTFTARLFGESGTLSNTGLMMRETLDANAVATAMVLGSTGGRIAQMGGRATTGDTMTWTSGNQYTWIPVWFRLERAGNVFTASQSSDGVTWFVVDTRTINMASTYYVGLAACSGDITTYSTETSKFDNVSFITGAEPALTVTAASSTITYGQTVPAYTASYSGFVNGDTASILSGTPSLTTSPASPTDAGSYTITAAVGTLSVANYSLHFVNGTLTIQQAASTVALAASSNPAAQGKTETLTATVTGAGQPGGSVVFSAGSTVLCTAAVSSSGVATCSFVPTTSGTEMITAQYGGDTNHLAASASLTLSVYDAAIALQFASTQLTYPGATNVTACVTGATTATPTGSVQIVDGASSLTTLSLQGNGCAYWYISPGLAAGAHTFTAVYSGDGNNPAGTSARTTVNVTPVPVTMGVSCWNASSPYGSNYQCTVNMSSNAGAPQGVINYGSDGGSPTSVPLSNGSAGFTLTKPVAGSHTVVITYPQQTNYGTATQTESFTITAAPVNVSLTPSSWYASAGTSLTFAAAVTSWSAGPPAGVGSVAFYDGSTLLATIAVDSNGQAAYTTASLTAGSHTITATYNGANYASGSGSATITIAQ
;
A
#
# COMPACT_ATOMS: atom_id res chain seq x y z
N ASN A 1 21.91 29.09 43.29
CA ASN A 1 20.70 28.84 44.12
C ASN A 1 19.66 29.95 44.07
N ASP A 2 19.81 30.98 43.21
CA ASP A 2 18.87 32.11 43.20
C ASP A 2 17.61 31.87 42.35
N LEU A 3 17.64 30.90 41.42
CA LEU A 3 16.53 30.62 40.50
C LEU A 3 15.42 29.75 41.12
N TYR A 4 15.78 28.72 41.90
CA TYR A 4 14.80 27.84 42.53
C TYR A 4 13.79 28.59 43.42
N PRO A 5 14.19 29.51 44.30
CA PRO A 5 13.23 30.28 45.10
C PRO A 5 12.19 31.00 44.26
N VAL A 6 12.59 31.63 43.15
CA VAL A 6 11.67 32.37 42.26
C VAL A 6 10.72 31.42 41.53
N VAL A 7 11.24 30.31 41.01
CA VAL A 7 10.44 29.28 40.32
C VAL A 7 9.43 28.63 41.27
N ASN A 8 9.89 28.23 42.46
CA ASN A 8 9.02 27.63 43.48
C ASN A 8 7.96 28.64 43.95
N ASP A 9 8.34 29.89 44.16
CA ASP A 9 7.42 30.94 44.56
C ASP A 9 6.31 31.17 43.54
N PHE A 10 6.69 31.21 42.25
CA PHE A 10 5.74 31.31 41.15
C PHE A 10 4.79 30.11 41.11
N LEU A 11 5.30 28.87 41.12
CA LEU A 11 4.46 27.68 41.00
C LEU A 11 3.58 27.40 42.24
N THR A 12 3.91 27.97 43.40
CA THR A 12 3.16 27.74 44.65
C THR A 12 2.23 28.87 45.03
N ARG A 13 2.59 30.12 44.70
CA ARG A 13 1.83 31.31 45.09
C ARG A 13 1.33 32.14 43.90
N HIS A 14 1.83 31.88 42.69
CA HIS A 14 1.51 32.65 41.47
C HIS A 14 1.58 34.16 41.69
N ASN A 15 2.63 34.64 42.37
CA ASN A 15 2.78 36.06 42.76
C ASN A 15 1.59 36.64 43.56
N CYS A 16 0.88 35.81 44.32
CA CYS A 16 -0.38 36.13 45.01
C CYS A 16 -1.56 36.50 44.08
N ALA A 17 -1.46 36.20 42.79
CA ALA A 17 -2.58 36.32 41.86
C ALA A 17 -3.54 35.13 42.00
N THR A 18 -4.71 35.24 41.37
CA THR A 18 -5.59 34.09 41.12
C THR A 18 -4.85 33.06 40.26
N ILE A 19 -5.14 31.78 40.49
CA ILE A 19 -4.32 30.67 39.96
C ILE A 19 -4.30 30.58 38.42
N ASP A 20 -5.36 31.08 37.78
CA ASP A 20 -5.57 31.10 36.33
C ASP A 20 -5.28 32.47 35.69
N HIS A 21 -4.75 33.44 36.45
CA HIS A 21 -4.34 34.76 35.96
C HIS A 21 -3.27 34.65 34.87
N TYR A 22 -2.21 33.87 35.15
CA TYR A 22 -1.11 33.69 34.23
C TYR A 22 -1.43 32.63 33.17
N TRP A 23 -0.98 32.88 31.95
CA TRP A 23 -1.15 31.95 30.84
C TRP A 23 -0.28 30.70 30.98
N ALA A 24 -0.66 29.60 30.32
CA ALA A 24 0.01 28.30 30.42
C ALA A 24 1.54 28.37 30.20
N ASN A 25 2.01 29.25 29.32
CA ASN A 25 3.43 29.42 29.03
C ASN A 25 4.27 29.86 30.23
N TRP A 26 3.70 30.68 31.13
CA TRP A 26 4.39 31.20 32.30
C TRP A 26 4.66 30.06 33.30
N ASP A 27 3.67 29.22 33.53
CA ASP A 27 3.82 28.01 34.33
C ASP A 27 4.75 27.00 33.64
N ALA A 28 4.59 26.78 32.34
CA ALA A 28 5.37 25.80 31.57
C ALA A 28 6.88 26.08 31.60
N CYS A 29 7.31 27.36 31.50
CA CYS A 29 8.73 27.70 31.55
C CYS A 29 9.31 27.51 32.95
N ASN A 30 8.57 27.86 34.01
CA ASN A 30 8.98 27.64 35.41
C ASN A 30 9.03 26.14 35.74
N LEU A 31 8.05 25.37 35.29
CA LEU A 31 7.98 23.92 35.39
C LEU A 31 9.18 23.24 34.70
N GLY A 32 9.45 23.60 33.44
CA GLY A 32 10.58 23.07 32.69
C GLY A 32 11.92 23.41 33.35
N ALA A 33 12.06 24.64 33.85
CA ALA A 33 13.23 25.06 34.62
C ALA A 33 13.39 24.24 35.91
N LEU A 34 12.30 23.95 36.63
CA LEU A 34 12.34 23.15 37.86
C LEU A 34 12.79 21.71 37.60
N ILE A 35 12.22 21.05 36.58
CA ILE A 35 12.61 19.69 36.18
C ILE A 35 14.09 19.67 35.77
N ALA A 36 14.52 20.62 34.94
CA ALA A 36 15.91 20.72 34.50
C ALA A 36 16.88 21.01 35.65
N MET A 37 16.53 21.88 36.59
CA MET A 37 17.33 22.13 37.79
C MET A 37 17.41 20.90 38.69
N GLY A 38 16.32 20.14 38.83
CA GLY A 38 16.33 18.87 39.56
C GLY A 38 17.34 17.89 38.99
N VAL A 39 17.37 17.74 37.66
CA VAL A 39 18.37 16.89 36.97
C VAL A 39 19.78 17.45 37.13
N LEU A 40 20.01 18.73 36.84
CA LEU A 40 21.35 19.34 36.84
C LEU A 40 22.03 19.30 38.23
N ASN A 41 21.23 19.35 39.30
CA ASN A 41 21.73 19.38 40.67
C ASN A 41 21.59 18.03 41.40
N ASP A 42 21.22 16.95 40.69
CA ASP A 42 20.91 15.65 41.29
C ASP A 42 19.90 15.74 42.46
N ASN A 43 18.93 16.64 42.35
CA ASN A 43 17.92 16.89 43.37
C ASN A 43 16.58 16.29 42.97
N THR A 44 16.31 15.09 43.50
CA THR A 44 15.09 14.32 43.22
C THR A 44 13.82 15.01 43.74
N ASP A 45 13.89 15.79 44.81
CA ASP A 45 12.72 16.49 45.36
C ASP A 45 12.25 17.59 44.40
N TRP A 46 13.19 18.37 43.85
CA TRP A 46 12.87 19.41 42.86
C TRP A 46 12.36 18.80 41.55
N PHE A 47 12.99 17.72 41.09
CA PHE A 47 12.51 16.99 39.91
C PHE A 47 11.08 16.47 40.11
N ASN A 48 10.81 15.79 41.22
CA ASN A 48 9.49 15.25 41.55
C ASN A 48 8.45 16.36 41.74
N GLN A 49 8.84 17.51 42.30
CA GLN A 49 7.97 18.67 42.42
C GLN A 49 7.52 19.16 41.03
N GLY A 50 8.44 19.26 40.07
CA GLY A 50 8.12 19.60 38.68
C GLY A 50 7.19 18.56 38.04
N VAL A 51 7.55 17.27 38.09
CA VAL A 51 6.72 16.18 37.57
C VAL A 51 5.30 16.21 38.16
N ALA A 52 5.18 16.38 39.47
CA ALA A 52 3.88 16.47 40.14
C ALA A 52 3.08 17.70 39.69
N TYR A 53 3.74 18.84 39.47
CA TYR A 53 3.09 20.04 38.95
C TYR A 53 2.60 19.86 37.51
N TYR A 54 3.38 19.22 36.63
CA TYR A 54 2.91 18.87 35.28
C TYR A 54 1.61 18.06 35.34
N GLN A 55 1.56 17.08 36.23
CA GLN A 55 0.47 16.11 36.32
C GLN A 55 -0.79 16.66 37.00
N ASN A 56 -0.61 17.44 38.07
CA ASN A 56 -1.68 17.82 39.01
C ASN A 56 -1.50 19.24 39.61
N GLY A 57 -0.67 20.09 39.02
CA GLY A 57 -0.51 21.48 39.44
C GLY A 57 -1.81 22.27 39.30
N ALA A 58 -1.99 23.29 40.13
CA ALA A 58 -3.22 24.08 40.17
C ALA A 58 -3.29 25.16 39.07
N GLY A 59 -2.14 25.58 38.52
CA GLY A 59 -2.06 26.60 37.50
C GLY A 59 -2.06 26.08 36.07
N ASN A 60 -2.07 27.01 35.11
CA ASN A 60 -2.32 26.74 33.70
C ASN A 60 -1.24 25.91 32.99
N GLY A 61 -0.07 25.67 33.60
CA GLY A 61 0.99 24.83 33.03
C GLY A 61 0.87 23.34 33.37
N ALA A 62 -0.02 22.96 34.29
CA ALA A 62 -0.38 21.56 34.46
C ALA A 62 -1.15 21.09 33.22
N ILE A 63 -0.89 19.87 32.74
CA ILE A 63 -1.33 19.45 31.41
C ILE A 63 -2.86 19.43 31.24
N ASN A 64 -3.60 19.18 32.31
CA ASN A 64 -5.06 19.22 32.32
C ASN A 64 -5.64 20.63 32.27
N HIS A 65 -4.83 21.67 32.53
CA HIS A 65 -5.20 23.08 32.40
C HIS A 65 -4.62 23.70 31.11
N ALA A 66 -3.41 23.30 30.72
CA ALA A 66 -2.80 23.71 29.45
C ALA A 66 -3.61 23.20 28.25
N VAL A 67 -4.11 21.96 28.33
CA VAL A 67 -5.02 21.34 27.37
C VAL A 67 -6.35 21.07 28.07
N TRP A 68 -7.10 22.11 28.39
CA TRP A 68 -8.25 22.01 29.29
C TRP A 68 -9.49 21.35 28.68
N THR A 69 -9.65 21.43 27.35
CA THR A 69 -10.76 20.79 26.62
C THR A 69 -10.24 19.78 25.61
N LEU A 70 -10.86 18.59 25.57
CA LEU A 70 -10.60 17.55 24.57
C LEU A 70 -11.79 17.42 23.61
N TYR A 71 -11.50 17.08 22.36
CA TYR A 71 -12.48 16.81 21.32
C TYR A 71 -12.17 15.47 20.64
N ASN A 72 -13.16 14.93 19.92
CA ASN A 72 -13.00 13.72 19.10
C ASN A 72 -12.34 12.58 19.90
N ASP A 73 -12.90 12.27 21.08
CA ASP A 73 -12.41 11.25 22.00
C ASP A 73 -10.93 11.38 22.41
N GLY A 74 -10.41 12.62 22.42
CA GLY A 74 -9.03 12.93 22.80
C GLY A 74 -8.06 13.03 21.63
N ALA A 75 -8.53 12.92 20.38
CA ALA A 75 -7.68 13.12 19.21
C ALA A 75 -7.21 14.57 19.05
N LEU A 76 -7.99 15.54 19.53
CA LEU A 76 -7.64 16.97 19.54
C LEU A 76 -7.84 17.56 20.94
N GLY A 77 -7.00 18.50 21.33
CA GLY A 77 -7.10 19.19 22.60
C GLY A 77 -6.87 20.70 22.48
N GLN A 78 -7.81 21.51 22.94
CA GLN A 78 -7.69 22.96 22.89
C GLN A 78 -6.57 23.43 23.81
N TRP A 79 -5.53 24.02 23.22
CA TRP A 79 -4.50 24.72 23.98
C TRP A 79 -5.08 25.98 24.61
N GLN A 80 -4.77 26.21 25.88
CA GLN A 80 -5.33 27.31 26.68
C GLN A 80 -5.10 28.70 26.05
N GLU A 81 -3.95 28.93 25.42
CA GLU A 81 -3.64 30.21 24.75
C GLU A 81 -4.17 30.33 23.31
N ALA A 82 -4.88 29.33 22.77
CA ALA A 82 -5.25 29.29 21.35
C ALA A 82 -6.16 30.45 20.90
N GLY A 83 -6.89 31.10 21.81
CA GLY A 83 -7.71 32.28 21.49
C GLY A 83 -6.96 33.61 21.61
N ARG A 84 -5.73 33.62 22.15
CA ARG A 84 -4.91 34.82 22.30
C ARG A 84 -4.11 35.08 21.01
N ASP A 85 -3.20 34.16 20.71
CA ASP A 85 -2.35 34.15 19.52
C ASP A 85 -1.69 32.77 19.35
N GLN A 86 -1.30 32.43 18.11
CA GLN A 86 -0.76 31.11 17.82
C GLN A 86 0.72 30.97 18.15
N GLU A 87 1.49 32.06 18.17
CA GLU A 87 2.91 32.00 18.53
C GLU A 87 3.10 31.49 19.96
N HIS A 88 2.21 31.89 20.87
CA HIS A 88 2.19 31.44 22.25
C HIS A 88 1.54 30.07 22.44
N ALA A 89 0.53 29.71 21.64
CA ALA A 89 0.00 28.34 21.68
C ALA A 89 1.08 27.31 21.31
N GLN A 90 1.86 27.60 20.26
CA GLN A 90 2.99 26.76 19.85
C GLN A 90 4.15 26.79 20.88
N LEU A 91 4.40 27.95 21.51
CA LEU A 91 5.42 28.07 22.56
C LEU A 91 5.16 27.08 23.70
N GLY A 92 3.92 26.99 24.17
CA GLY A 92 3.55 26.15 25.30
C GLY A 92 3.65 24.67 25.01
N VAL A 93 3.20 24.26 23.82
CA VAL A 93 3.37 22.90 23.32
C VAL A 93 4.85 22.52 23.34
N GLY A 94 5.73 23.41 22.88
CA GLY A 94 7.18 23.24 22.95
C GLY A 94 7.72 23.12 24.36
N LEU A 95 7.43 24.09 25.24
CA LEU A 95 7.93 24.12 26.61
C LEU A 95 7.56 22.84 27.39
N LEU A 96 6.30 22.41 27.29
CA LEU A 96 5.86 21.16 27.91
C LEU A 96 6.45 19.91 27.23
N GLY A 97 6.66 19.95 25.91
CA GLY A 97 7.38 18.89 25.19
C GLY A 97 8.82 18.72 25.68
N TYR A 98 9.58 19.81 25.81
CA TYR A 98 10.94 19.77 26.34
C TYR A 98 10.98 19.30 27.80
N ALA A 99 10.05 19.77 28.64
CA ALA A 99 9.92 19.30 30.03
C ALA A 99 9.65 17.79 30.09
N ALA A 100 8.72 17.29 29.24
CA ALA A 100 8.43 15.86 29.12
C ALA A 100 9.64 15.06 28.62
N GLN A 101 10.41 15.61 27.67
CA GLN A 101 11.63 14.97 27.18
C GLN A 101 12.73 14.91 28.26
N THR A 102 12.90 15.95 29.07
CA THR A 102 13.83 15.92 30.20
C THR A 102 13.42 14.86 31.21
N ALA A 103 12.12 14.76 31.53
CA ALA A 103 11.60 13.73 32.43
C ALA A 103 11.75 12.31 31.85
N TRP A 104 11.49 12.13 30.56
CA TRP A 104 11.66 10.86 29.85
C TRP A 104 13.11 10.36 29.91
N ASN A 105 14.07 11.26 29.76
CA ASN A 105 15.50 10.94 29.88
C ASN A 105 15.89 10.46 31.29
N GLN A 106 15.05 10.71 32.32
CA GLN A 106 15.18 10.19 33.68
C GLN A 106 14.29 8.96 33.94
N GLY A 107 13.62 8.41 32.92
CA GLY A 107 12.74 7.25 33.03
C GLY A 107 11.31 7.57 33.47
N VAL A 108 10.88 8.83 33.44
CA VAL A 108 9.50 9.23 33.77
C VAL A 108 8.75 9.61 32.50
N ASP A 109 7.67 8.88 32.22
CA ASP A 109 6.84 9.10 31.04
C ASP A 109 5.74 10.15 31.29
N LEU A 110 6.05 11.41 30.93
CA LEU A 110 5.06 12.49 30.90
C LEU A 110 4.34 12.61 29.55
N PHE A 111 4.87 12.04 28.48
CA PHE A 111 4.24 12.08 27.16
C PHE A 111 2.93 11.28 27.17
N SER A 112 2.96 10.08 27.75
CA SER A 112 1.78 9.22 27.80
C SER A 112 0.75 9.63 28.87
N TYR A 113 1.10 10.58 29.75
CA TYR A 113 0.26 10.96 30.87
C TYR A 113 -1.10 11.53 30.42
N SER A 114 -2.14 11.16 31.16
CA SER A 114 -3.54 11.54 30.86
C SER A 114 -3.97 11.16 29.43
N ASN A 115 -3.59 9.96 28.96
CA ASN A 115 -3.90 9.43 27.63
C ASN A 115 -3.32 10.32 26.50
N ASN A 116 -2.01 10.56 26.52
CA ASN A 116 -1.32 11.37 25.52
C ASN A 116 -1.87 12.81 25.41
N ARG A 117 -2.26 13.43 26.53
CA ARG A 117 -2.95 14.74 26.50
C ARG A 117 -2.11 15.85 25.84
N LEU A 118 -0.79 15.80 26.00
CA LEU A 118 0.13 16.70 25.31
C LEU A 118 0.09 16.50 23.78
N LEU A 119 -0.03 15.26 23.30
CA LEU A 119 -0.22 14.99 21.87
C LEU A 119 -1.53 15.57 21.36
N ALA A 120 -2.63 15.43 22.11
CA ALA A 120 -3.91 16.02 21.72
C ALA A 120 -3.79 17.55 21.53
N GLY A 121 -3.09 18.23 22.42
CA GLY A 121 -2.74 19.65 22.29
C GLY A 121 -1.88 19.95 21.07
N ALA A 122 -0.85 19.13 20.82
CA ALA A 122 0.03 19.29 19.67
C ALA A 122 -0.69 19.08 18.33
N GLU A 123 -1.55 18.07 18.22
CA GLU A 123 -2.35 17.79 17.02
C GLU A 123 -3.32 18.96 16.73
N TYR A 124 -3.97 19.50 17.77
CA TYR A 124 -4.85 20.67 17.65
C TYR A 124 -4.11 21.90 17.13
N VAL A 125 -2.99 22.27 17.77
CA VAL A 125 -2.24 23.48 17.40
C VAL A 125 -1.62 23.31 16.02
N SER A 126 -1.11 22.12 15.67
CA SER A 126 -0.58 21.81 14.35
C SER A 126 -1.65 21.94 13.27
N LEU A 127 -2.83 21.34 13.47
CA LEU A 127 -3.94 21.38 12.52
C LEU A 127 -4.35 22.83 12.21
N TYR A 128 -4.52 23.65 13.25
CA TYR A 128 -4.93 25.04 13.08
C TYR A 128 -3.87 25.90 12.38
N ASN A 129 -2.58 25.68 12.68
CA ASN A 129 -1.47 26.40 12.05
C ASN A 129 -1.11 25.89 10.65
N MET A 130 -1.69 24.79 10.20
CA MET A 130 -1.73 24.40 8.77
C MET A 130 -2.96 24.95 8.03
N ASN A 131 -3.55 26.01 8.60
CA ASN A 131 -4.72 26.72 8.11
C ASN A 131 -5.97 25.82 7.92
N GLN A 132 -6.12 24.81 8.78
CA GLN A 132 -7.34 24.02 8.90
C GLN A 132 -8.21 24.54 10.04
N THR A 133 -9.50 24.24 10.03
CA THR A 133 -10.43 24.61 11.11
C THR A 133 -10.30 23.67 12.30
N VAL A 134 -10.52 24.20 13.50
CA VAL A 134 -10.55 23.43 14.75
C VAL A 134 -11.81 23.78 15.55
N PRO A 135 -12.38 22.83 16.32
CA PRO A 135 -13.43 23.15 17.29
C PRO A 135 -12.88 24.09 18.37
N TYR A 136 -13.71 24.97 18.92
CA TYR A 136 -13.29 25.88 19.98
C TYR A 136 -14.40 26.06 21.01
N THR A 137 -14.04 25.88 22.27
CA THR A 137 -14.90 26.13 23.43
C THR A 137 -14.46 27.47 24.00
N PRO A 138 -15.38 28.44 24.18
CA PRO A 138 -15.05 29.74 24.73
C PRO A 138 -14.22 29.65 26.00
N TYR A 139 -13.12 30.39 26.05
CA TYR A 139 -12.22 30.45 27.19
C TYR A 139 -12.49 31.72 28.00
N ASN A 140 -12.46 31.59 29.32
CA ASN A 140 -12.49 32.71 30.25
C ASN A 140 -11.60 32.40 31.46
N ASN A 141 -11.00 33.44 32.04
CA ASN A 141 -10.24 33.34 33.28
C ASN A 141 -10.80 34.30 34.35
N SER A 142 -10.20 34.28 35.54
CA SER A 142 -10.58 35.15 36.66
C SER A 142 -10.43 36.66 36.40
N ASP A 143 -9.66 37.08 35.39
CA ASP A 143 -9.55 38.49 34.96
C ASP A 143 -10.62 38.87 33.91
N ASN A 144 -11.53 37.95 33.60
CA ASN A 144 -12.56 38.09 32.57
C ASN A 144 -11.99 38.31 31.16
N VAL A 145 -10.87 37.64 30.86
CA VAL A 145 -10.28 37.56 29.51
C VAL A 145 -11.06 36.56 28.67
N LEU A 146 -12.13 37.05 28.07
CA LEU A 146 -13.07 36.27 27.25
C LEU A 146 -12.54 36.06 25.83
N GLN A 147 -12.46 34.81 25.39
CA GLN A 147 -12.11 34.42 24.02
C GLN A 147 -13.18 33.47 23.47
N TYR A 148 -13.80 33.83 22.34
CA TYR A 148 -14.92 33.09 21.76
C TYR A 148 -14.54 32.22 20.56
N TYR A 149 -13.37 32.47 19.96
CA TYR A 149 -12.87 31.76 18.80
C TYR A 149 -11.34 31.70 18.83
N PRO A 150 -10.71 30.76 18.11
CA PRO A 150 -9.26 30.70 18.04
C PRO A 150 -8.71 31.94 17.33
N SER A 151 -7.56 32.41 17.80
CA SER A 151 -6.93 33.63 17.28
C SER A 151 -6.42 33.42 15.86
N THR A 152 -6.63 34.38 14.97
CA THR A 152 -6.00 34.41 13.64
C THR A 152 -4.59 35.00 13.69
N ASN A 153 -4.22 35.69 14.77
CA ASN A 153 -2.87 36.23 14.90
C ASN A 153 -1.84 35.12 15.08
N GLY A 154 -0.75 35.21 14.32
CA GLY A 154 0.32 34.21 14.32
C GLY A 154 -0.03 32.90 13.63
N ARG A 155 -1.30 32.72 13.22
CA ARG A 155 -1.72 31.53 12.49
C ARG A 155 -0.87 31.42 11.23
N ASP A 156 -0.65 30.18 10.77
CA ASP A 156 -0.03 29.88 9.48
C ASP A 156 1.43 30.33 9.31
N ARG A 157 2.08 30.85 10.35
CA ARG A 157 3.51 31.16 10.37
C ARG A 157 4.32 29.92 10.69
N LEU A 158 5.13 29.48 9.73
CA LEU A 158 6.02 28.34 9.89
C LEU A 158 7.38 28.75 10.47
N ASN A 159 7.65 30.06 10.56
CA ASN A 159 8.90 30.59 11.07
C ASN A 159 8.89 30.94 12.58
N ASP A 160 7.88 30.51 13.35
CA ASP A 160 7.79 30.87 14.77
C ASP A 160 8.43 29.83 15.70
N ARG A 161 7.86 28.63 15.83
CA ARG A 161 8.26 27.66 16.87
C ARG A 161 8.72 26.31 16.29
N PRO A 162 10.02 25.99 16.40
CA PRO A 162 10.58 24.70 15.96
C PRO A 162 10.46 23.62 17.04
N VAL A 163 9.24 23.10 17.24
CA VAL A 163 8.93 22.20 18.36
C VAL A 163 8.42 20.84 17.92
N TRP A 164 8.16 20.67 16.62
CA TRP A 164 7.40 19.55 16.09
C TRP A 164 8.23 18.28 15.93
N GLU A 165 9.53 18.42 15.66
CA GLU A 165 10.42 17.26 15.51
C GLU A 165 10.52 16.42 16.77
N LEU A 166 10.60 17.07 17.93
CA LEU A 166 10.59 16.39 19.23
C LEU A 166 9.32 15.54 19.38
N LEU A 167 8.17 16.15 19.18
CA LEU A 167 6.87 15.52 19.40
C LEU A 167 6.60 14.41 18.38
N TYR A 168 6.86 14.67 17.10
CA TYR A 168 6.73 13.68 16.04
C TYR A 168 7.59 12.44 16.30
N ASN A 169 8.88 12.62 16.58
CA ASN A 169 9.77 11.48 16.77
C ASN A 169 9.45 10.74 18.07
N HIS A 170 9.06 11.42 19.15
CA HIS A 170 8.67 10.76 20.39
C HIS A 170 7.41 9.92 20.23
N TYR A 171 6.31 10.50 19.76
CA TYR A 171 5.04 9.77 19.68
C TYR A 171 5.01 8.79 18.50
N ASN A 172 5.38 9.24 17.29
CA ASN A 172 5.22 8.42 16.09
C ASN A 172 6.36 7.42 15.90
N VAL A 173 7.61 7.90 15.92
CA VAL A 173 8.76 7.07 15.59
C VAL A 173 9.13 6.14 16.74
N LEU A 174 9.12 6.64 17.98
CA LEU A 174 9.49 5.85 19.16
C LEU A 174 8.32 5.02 19.71
N GLN A 175 7.15 5.63 19.93
CA GLN A 175 6.01 4.93 20.54
C GLN A 175 5.04 4.28 19.53
N GLY A 176 5.14 4.59 18.24
CA GLY A 176 4.21 4.06 17.22
C GLY A 176 2.80 4.66 17.27
N VAL A 177 2.62 5.80 17.95
CA VAL A 177 1.34 6.51 18.06
C VAL A 177 1.11 7.36 16.81
N SER A 178 -0.10 7.35 16.27
CA SER A 178 -0.46 8.16 15.09
C SER A 178 -0.41 9.66 15.42
N THR A 179 0.29 10.46 14.61
CA THR A 179 0.43 11.90 14.79
C THR A 179 0.27 12.66 13.47
N PRO A 180 -0.88 12.54 12.78
CA PRO A 180 -1.00 13.01 11.40
C PRO A 180 -0.69 14.51 11.25
N ASN A 181 -1.17 15.35 12.17
CA ASN A 181 -0.98 16.80 12.06
C ASN A 181 0.40 17.22 12.55
N THR A 182 0.89 16.64 13.64
CA THR A 182 2.23 16.93 14.17
C THR A 182 3.32 16.48 13.18
N GLN A 183 3.12 15.33 12.52
CA GLN A 183 4.00 14.83 11.46
C GLN A 183 4.01 15.78 10.27
N ALA A 184 2.84 16.18 9.77
CA ALA A 184 2.75 17.11 8.65
C ALA A 184 3.44 18.45 8.97
N MET A 185 3.27 18.96 10.19
CA MET A 185 3.91 20.19 10.64
C MET A 185 5.44 20.05 10.75
N ALA A 186 5.94 18.94 11.31
CA ALA A 186 7.37 18.64 11.36
C ALA A 186 7.98 18.56 9.95
N GLN A 187 7.29 17.90 9.02
CA GLN A 187 7.72 17.80 7.62
C GLN A 187 7.75 19.15 6.90
N LEU A 188 6.80 20.04 7.19
CA LEU A 188 6.76 21.40 6.64
C LEU A 188 7.92 22.26 7.13
N GLN A 189 8.36 22.09 8.37
CA GLN A 189 9.40 22.94 8.96
C GLN A 189 10.83 22.40 8.76
N ARG A 190 11.04 21.11 8.49
CA ARG A 190 12.37 20.45 8.47
C ARG A 190 13.37 20.94 7.39
N PRO A 191 14.68 21.12 7.73
CA PRO A 191 15.20 21.43 9.05
C PRO A 191 14.56 22.71 9.57
N GLU A 192 14.02 22.59 10.76
CA GLU A 192 13.43 23.73 11.44
C GLU A 192 14.49 24.79 11.75
N HIS A 193 14.08 26.05 11.74
CA HIS A 193 14.92 27.19 12.05
C HIS A 193 14.75 27.53 13.54
N GLY A 194 15.76 28.14 14.16
CA GLY A 194 15.67 28.61 15.54
C GLY A 194 14.74 29.82 15.71
N SER A 195 14.26 30.00 16.93
CA SER A 195 13.53 31.19 17.40
C SER A 195 14.20 31.75 18.66
N ILE A 196 13.71 32.89 19.14
CA ILE A 196 14.23 33.49 20.39
C ILE A 196 14.00 32.61 21.63
N ASP A 197 13.00 31.72 21.61
CA ASP A 197 12.59 30.89 22.76
C ASP A 197 12.99 29.42 22.59
N HIS A 198 13.19 28.95 21.35
CA HIS A 198 13.55 27.56 21.04
C HIS A 198 14.66 27.51 19.97
N PHE A 199 15.74 26.77 20.23
CA PHE A 199 16.95 26.79 19.41
C PHE A 199 16.82 26.26 17.98
N GLY A 200 15.79 25.46 17.68
CA GLY A 200 15.57 24.91 16.33
C GLY A 200 16.55 23.80 15.93
N TYR A 201 17.07 23.05 16.91
CA TYR A 201 17.93 21.90 16.64
C TYR A 201 17.19 20.56 16.63
N GLY A 202 15.86 20.53 16.73
CA GLY A 202 15.14 19.27 16.91
C GLY A 202 15.25 18.31 15.73
N THR A 203 15.31 18.79 14.48
CA THR A 203 15.67 17.92 13.34
C THR A 203 17.02 17.23 13.55
N LEU A 204 18.00 17.92 14.13
CA LEU A 204 19.33 17.37 14.42
C LEU A 204 19.33 16.47 15.67
N THR A 205 18.62 16.85 16.74
CA THR A 205 18.73 16.23 18.07
C THR A 205 17.66 15.17 18.36
N PHE A 206 16.52 15.20 17.66
CA PHE A 206 15.38 14.32 17.94
C PHE A 206 15.02 13.39 16.78
N THR A 207 15.66 13.49 15.61
CA THR A 207 15.46 12.48 14.55
C THR A 207 16.01 11.12 14.99
N LEU A 208 15.12 10.20 15.34
CA LEU A 208 15.50 8.87 15.85
C LEU A 208 15.79 7.87 14.73
N ASN A 209 15.10 8.00 13.60
CA ASN A 209 15.25 7.10 12.46
C ASN A 209 15.11 7.87 11.15
N ALA A 210 16.21 8.02 10.40
CA ALA A 210 16.22 8.75 9.14
C ALA A 210 15.39 8.09 8.02
N SER A 211 15.07 6.79 8.11
CA SER A 211 14.17 6.12 7.15
C SER A 211 12.71 6.40 7.46
N ALA A 212 12.33 6.41 8.75
CA ALA A 212 10.99 6.77 9.19
C ALA A 212 10.74 8.30 9.18
N SER A 213 11.83 9.09 9.16
CA SER A 213 11.84 10.55 9.23
C SER A 213 12.81 11.13 8.21
N ALA A 214 12.58 10.85 6.93
CA ALA A 214 13.48 11.22 5.83
C ALA A 214 13.60 12.75 5.63
N TYR A 215 14.72 13.19 5.07
CA TYR A 215 14.97 14.60 4.75
C TYR A 215 15.48 14.77 3.29
N PRO A 216 14.87 15.66 2.47
CA PRO A 216 13.60 16.35 2.68
C PRO A 216 12.41 15.38 2.56
N PRO A 217 11.38 15.48 3.43
CA PRO A 217 10.28 14.51 3.47
C PRO A 217 9.18 14.76 2.43
N SER A 218 9.00 16.00 1.97
CA SER A 218 7.84 16.40 1.15
C SER A 218 8.18 16.47 -0.35
N PRO A 219 7.31 15.99 -1.26
CA PRO A 219 7.45 16.22 -2.70
C PRO A 219 7.23 17.70 -3.06
N ILE A 220 7.50 18.07 -4.32
CA ILE A 220 7.09 19.38 -4.85
C ILE A 220 5.56 19.51 -4.68
N PRO A 221 5.02 20.63 -4.16
CA PRO A 221 3.59 20.78 -3.95
C PRO A 221 2.81 20.77 -5.27
N ALA A 222 1.52 20.44 -5.20
CA ALA A 222 0.61 20.59 -6.33
C ALA A 222 0.36 22.09 -6.65
N ALA A 223 -0.07 22.38 -7.87
CA ALA A 223 -0.50 23.74 -8.24
C ALA A 223 -1.67 24.18 -7.34
N PRO A 224 -1.65 25.42 -6.80
CA PRO A 224 -2.78 25.96 -6.06
C PRO A 224 -4.07 25.97 -6.90
N THR A 225 -5.20 25.71 -6.25
CA THR A 225 -6.53 25.68 -6.88
C THR A 225 -7.47 26.69 -6.24
N GLY A 226 -8.52 27.09 -6.98
CA GLY A 226 -9.55 27.97 -6.46
C GLY A 226 -9.08 29.40 -6.20
N LEU A 227 -8.08 29.88 -6.95
CA LEU A 227 -7.64 31.28 -6.86
C LEU A 227 -8.79 32.21 -7.23
N THR A 228 -9.05 33.17 -6.36
CA THR A 228 -10.01 34.27 -6.55
C THR A 228 -9.30 35.60 -6.37
N ALA A 229 -9.72 36.61 -7.13
CA ALA A 229 -9.24 37.98 -7.01
C ALA A 229 -10.46 38.89 -6.79
N THR A 230 -10.55 39.48 -5.60
CA THR A 230 -11.65 40.38 -5.22
C THR A 230 -11.14 41.80 -5.20
N ALA A 231 -11.66 42.63 -6.11
CA ALA A 231 -11.36 44.06 -6.13
C ALA A 231 -11.87 44.75 -4.86
N SER A 232 -11.06 45.67 -4.33
CA SER A 232 -11.43 46.62 -3.28
C SER A 232 -10.88 48.02 -3.63
N VAL A 233 -11.00 48.96 -2.70
CA VAL A 233 -10.48 50.32 -2.85
C VAL A 233 -8.96 50.33 -2.64
N GLY A 234 -8.21 50.63 -3.71
CA GLY A 234 -6.75 50.71 -3.64
C GLY A 234 -6.04 49.37 -3.43
N GLN A 235 -6.76 48.25 -3.51
CA GLN A 235 -6.20 46.91 -3.29
C GLN A 235 -7.01 45.81 -3.95
N VAL A 236 -6.38 44.64 -4.12
CA VAL A 236 -7.03 43.40 -4.54
C VAL A 236 -6.75 42.31 -3.50
N PHE A 237 -7.81 41.65 -3.02
CA PHE A 237 -7.69 40.50 -2.13
C PHE A 237 -7.62 39.22 -2.95
N LEU A 238 -6.56 38.45 -2.74
CA LEU A 238 -6.38 37.13 -3.33
C LEU A 238 -6.62 36.06 -2.27
N ASN A 239 -7.41 35.05 -2.61
CA ASN A 239 -7.62 33.87 -1.79
C ASN A 239 -7.57 32.61 -2.67
N TRP A 240 -7.00 31.53 -2.16
CA TRP A 240 -6.97 30.22 -2.81
C TRP A 240 -7.12 29.10 -1.78
N SER A 241 -7.17 27.84 -2.25
CA SER A 241 -7.23 26.67 -1.36
C SER A 241 -5.85 26.34 -0.80
N THR A 242 -5.77 25.87 0.45
CA THR A 242 -4.51 25.40 1.04
C THR A 242 -3.91 24.26 0.22
N THR A 243 -2.62 24.34 -0.09
CA THR A 243 -1.91 23.27 -0.79
C THR A 243 -1.14 22.41 0.21
N ALA A 244 -1.39 21.10 0.21
CA ALA A 244 -0.65 20.16 1.05
C ALA A 244 0.87 20.29 0.80
N THR A 245 1.66 20.23 1.88
CA THR A 245 3.14 20.35 1.87
C THR A 245 3.72 21.68 1.39
N ALA A 246 2.89 22.70 1.11
CA ALA A 246 3.36 24.03 0.77
C ALA A 246 3.93 24.73 2.02
N ASN A 247 5.15 25.25 1.89
CA ASN A 247 5.82 26.08 2.90
C ASN A 247 5.77 27.58 2.51
N GLY A 248 5.11 27.91 1.42
CA GLY A 248 5.02 29.26 0.90
C GLY A 248 4.36 29.30 -0.46
N TYR A 249 4.23 30.51 -1.00
CA TYR A 249 3.60 30.76 -2.29
C TYR A 249 4.29 31.90 -3.03
N ASN A 250 4.48 31.75 -4.34
CA ASN A 250 4.78 32.88 -5.22
C ASN A 250 3.46 33.42 -5.76
N VAL A 251 3.22 34.70 -5.56
CA VAL A 251 2.11 35.44 -6.18
C VAL A 251 2.67 36.15 -7.41
N LEU A 252 2.15 35.79 -8.58
CA LEU A 252 2.52 36.39 -9.84
C LEU A 252 1.42 37.35 -10.29
N ARG A 253 1.82 38.43 -10.95
CA ARG A 253 0.91 39.45 -11.47
C ARG A 253 1.25 39.79 -12.92
N SER A 254 0.21 40.07 -13.70
CA SER A 254 0.31 40.51 -15.10
C SER A 254 -0.69 41.64 -15.38
N THR A 255 -0.31 42.58 -16.25
CA THR A 255 -1.19 43.64 -16.79
C THR A 255 -1.75 43.30 -18.17
N ASP A 256 -1.13 42.36 -18.91
CA ASP A 256 -1.55 41.93 -20.25
C ASP A 256 -2.25 40.55 -20.24
N GLY A 257 -2.26 39.87 -19.09
CA GLY A 257 -2.80 38.52 -18.90
C GLY A 257 -1.90 37.40 -19.47
N VAL A 258 -0.73 37.73 -20.00
CA VAL A 258 0.17 36.79 -20.70
C VAL A 258 1.56 36.77 -20.05
N SER A 259 2.12 37.94 -19.77
CA SER A 259 3.45 38.11 -19.19
C SER A 259 3.33 38.31 -17.68
N TYR A 260 3.63 37.26 -16.91
CA TYR A 260 3.58 37.28 -15.46
C TYR A 260 4.95 37.55 -14.83
N THR A 261 4.98 38.43 -13.83
CA THR A 261 6.16 38.66 -12.98
C THR A 261 5.82 38.33 -11.54
N VAL A 262 6.82 37.89 -10.76
CA VAL A 262 6.64 37.64 -9.32
C VAL A 262 6.39 38.97 -8.62
N LEU A 263 5.19 39.13 -8.08
CA LEU A 263 4.81 40.26 -7.25
C LEU A 263 5.30 40.08 -5.81
N ALA A 264 5.11 38.87 -5.26
CA ALA A 264 5.50 38.53 -3.91
C ALA A 264 5.90 37.05 -3.80
N SER A 265 6.86 36.77 -2.92
CA SER A 265 7.22 35.42 -2.50
C SER A 265 6.97 35.29 -1.01
N LEU A 266 5.86 34.66 -0.67
CA LEU A 266 5.47 34.32 0.69
C LEU A 266 6.26 33.08 1.08
N THR A 267 7.12 33.16 2.08
CA THR A 267 7.95 32.03 2.52
C THR A 267 7.69 31.74 3.99
N GLN A 268 7.86 30.47 4.37
CA GLN A 268 7.60 30.00 5.72
C GLN A 268 6.18 30.32 6.21
N THR A 269 5.20 30.13 5.33
CA THR A 269 3.79 30.32 5.67
C THR A 269 2.88 29.35 4.91
N THR A 270 1.80 28.92 5.57
CA THR A 270 0.73 28.14 4.93
C THR A 270 -0.45 29.03 4.48
N MET A 271 -0.35 30.35 4.67
CA MET A 271 -1.39 31.34 4.39
C MET A 271 -1.79 31.33 2.91
N PRO A 272 -3.02 30.95 2.55
CA PRO A 272 -3.46 30.86 1.17
C PRO A 272 -4.19 32.13 0.73
N GLN A 273 -3.67 33.28 1.16
CA GLN A 273 -4.23 34.59 0.87
C GLN A 273 -3.13 35.64 0.75
N TYR A 274 -3.40 36.68 -0.03
CA TYR A 274 -2.49 37.81 -0.20
C TYR A 274 -3.29 39.07 -0.54
N THR A 275 -2.87 40.22 -0.02
CA THR A 275 -3.46 41.51 -0.39
C THR A 275 -2.46 42.30 -1.24
N ASP A 276 -2.79 42.53 -2.50
CA ASP A 276 -2.03 43.43 -3.37
C ASP A 276 -2.50 44.87 -3.14
N SER A 277 -1.79 45.61 -2.30
CA SER A 277 -2.01 47.05 -2.05
C SER A 277 -1.18 47.96 -2.96
N SER A 278 -0.48 47.41 -3.95
CA SER A 278 0.37 48.16 -4.90
C SER A 278 -0.33 48.43 -6.24
N VAL A 279 -1.62 48.10 -6.33
CA VAL A 279 -2.44 48.26 -7.53
C VAL A 279 -2.71 49.73 -7.84
N THR A 280 -2.73 50.06 -9.13
CA THR A 280 -3.27 51.32 -9.60
C THR A 280 -4.77 51.16 -9.84
N ASN A 281 -5.59 51.99 -9.20
CA ASN A 281 -7.05 51.97 -9.39
C ASN A 281 -7.45 52.16 -10.86
N GLY A 282 -8.41 51.36 -11.30
CA GLY A 282 -8.88 51.32 -12.69
C GLY A 282 -8.04 50.44 -13.62
N THR A 283 -6.87 49.95 -13.18
CA THR A 283 -6.06 49.01 -13.94
C THR A 283 -6.48 47.57 -13.62
N ALA A 284 -6.78 46.78 -14.65
CA ALA A 284 -7.04 45.36 -14.50
C ALA A 284 -5.71 44.60 -14.31
N TYR A 285 -5.64 43.76 -13.28
CA TYR A 285 -4.52 42.86 -13.05
C TYR A 285 -5.01 41.42 -13.09
N SER A 286 -4.20 40.55 -13.67
CA SER A 286 -4.37 39.10 -13.62
C SER A 286 -3.33 38.49 -12.70
N TYR A 287 -3.73 37.50 -11.92
CA TYR A 287 -2.91 36.87 -10.89
C TYR A 287 -2.86 35.36 -11.10
N GLU A 288 -1.68 34.80 -10.87
CA GLU A 288 -1.44 33.36 -10.76
C GLU A 288 -0.66 33.09 -9.49
N VAL A 289 -0.83 31.91 -8.89
CA VAL A 289 -0.11 31.52 -7.68
C VAL A 289 0.60 30.19 -7.89
N GLN A 290 1.83 30.09 -7.40
CA GLN A 290 2.57 28.82 -7.30
C GLN A 290 2.75 28.48 -5.83
N ALA A 291 2.62 27.22 -5.46
CA ALA A 291 3.02 26.72 -4.16
C ALA A 291 4.53 26.42 -4.17
N VAL A 292 5.19 26.69 -3.05
CA VAL A 292 6.63 26.53 -2.89
C VAL A 292 6.90 25.70 -1.64
N ASN A 293 7.83 24.77 -1.73
CA ASN A 293 8.50 24.22 -0.57
C ASN A 293 9.98 23.98 -0.87
N ARG A 294 10.68 23.31 0.04
CA ARG A 294 12.12 23.07 -0.08
C ARG A 294 12.49 22.12 -1.22
N SER A 295 11.54 21.33 -1.71
CA SER A 295 11.73 20.42 -2.85
C SER A 295 11.52 21.10 -4.19
N GLY A 296 10.85 22.26 -4.22
CA GLY A 296 10.72 23.09 -5.41
C GLY A 296 9.42 23.89 -5.47
N THR A 297 9.15 24.41 -6.66
CA THR A 297 7.98 25.25 -6.98
C THR A 297 7.02 24.47 -7.87
N SER A 298 5.72 24.56 -7.59
CA SER A 298 4.66 23.93 -8.37
C SER A 298 4.46 24.60 -9.74
N ALA A 299 3.62 24.01 -10.58
CA ALA A 299 2.97 24.74 -11.68
C ALA A 299 2.07 25.87 -11.15
N THR A 300 1.70 26.82 -12.01
CA THR A 300 0.80 27.93 -11.64
C THR A 300 -0.65 27.48 -11.52
N SER A 301 -1.41 28.18 -10.68
CA SER A 301 -2.86 28.07 -10.61
C SER A 301 -3.52 28.54 -11.91
N THR A 302 -4.82 28.28 -12.06
CA THR A 302 -5.63 29.04 -13.01
C THR A 302 -5.58 30.54 -12.67
N SER A 303 -5.52 31.39 -13.69
CA SER A 303 -5.48 32.84 -13.50
C SER A 303 -6.80 33.40 -12.98
N ALA A 304 -6.74 34.41 -12.12
CA ALA A 304 -7.87 35.21 -11.68
C ALA A 304 -7.57 36.70 -11.86
N SER A 305 -8.56 37.48 -12.29
CA SER A 305 -8.36 38.91 -12.59
C SER A 305 -9.30 39.79 -11.79
N ALA A 306 -8.81 40.96 -11.40
CA ALA A 306 -9.61 41.99 -10.74
C ALA A 306 -9.11 43.38 -11.15
N THR A 307 -10.03 44.36 -11.13
CA THR A 307 -9.73 45.77 -11.35
C THR A 307 -10.07 46.51 -10.07
N SER A 308 -9.06 47.03 -9.36
CA SER A 308 -9.32 47.80 -8.14
C SER A 308 -10.06 49.09 -8.47
N MET A 309 -10.88 49.55 -7.52
CA MET A 309 -11.74 50.72 -7.71
C MET A 309 -11.19 51.93 -6.97
N ASN A 310 -11.41 53.12 -7.53
CA ASN A 310 -11.30 54.35 -6.74
C ASN A 310 -12.51 54.45 -5.82
N ALA A 311 -12.29 54.86 -4.57
CA ALA A 311 -13.39 55.33 -3.75
C ALA A 311 -13.81 56.73 -4.22
N GLY A 312 -15.11 56.93 -4.33
CA GLY A 312 -15.73 58.18 -4.75
C GLY A 312 -16.62 58.76 -3.66
N SER A 313 -17.57 59.59 -4.09
CA SER A 313 -18.63 60.11 -3.24
C SER A 313 -19.45 58.98 -2.63
N LEU A 314 -20.01 59.23 -1.44
CA LEU A 314 -20.96 58.35 -0.80
C LEU A 314 -22.15 58.01 -1.72
N PRO A 315 -22.71 56.79 -1.63
CA PRO A 315 -23.86 56.42 -2.43
C PRO A 315 -25.11 57.17 -1.96
N THR A 316 -26.13 57.27 -2.81
CA THR A 316 -27.36 58.00 -2.49
C THR A 316 -27.96 57.54 -1.15
N GLY A 317 -28.37 58.51 -0.31
CA GLY A 317 -28.95 58.27 1.01
C GLY A 317 -27.92 58.19 2.15
N TRP A 318 -26.64 58.05 1.83
CA TRP A 318 -25.56 58.17 2.82
C TRP A 318 -25.05 59.59 2.94
N LEU A 319 -24.79 59.98 4.19
CA LEU A 319 -24.20 61.25 4.57
C LEU A 319 -23.06 61.00 5.55
N ASP A 320 -22.21 61.98 5.76
CA ASP A 320 -21.20 61.97 6.81
C ASP A 320 -21.16 63.30 7.58
N ALA A 321 -20.73 63.23 8.84
CA ALA A 321 -20.55 64.40 9.69
C ALA A 321 -19.56 64.12 10.82
N ASP A 322 -18.83 65.15 11.22
CA ASP A 322 -18.13 65.14 12.51
C ASP A 322 -19.13 65.36 13.65
N ILE A 323 -18.95 64.59 14.71
CA ILE A 323 -19.81 64.58 15.88
C ILE A 323 -18.99 65.08 17.05
N GLY A 324 -19.54 66.04 17.80
CA GLY A 324 -18.88 66.61 18.97
C GLY A 324 -17.67 67.47 18.59
N VAL A 325 -16.70 67.54 19.49
CA VAL A 325 -15.51 68.38 19.31
C VAL A 325 -14.46 67.61 18.53
N VAL A 326 -14.13 68.09 17.34
CA VAL A 326 -12.99 67.62 16.52
C VAL A 326 -12.12 68.82 16.13
N GLN A 327 -10.84 68.60 15.86
CA GLN A 327 -9.86 69.60 15.42
C GLN A 327 -9.43 69.41 13.96
N ALA A 328 -9.46 68.17 13.47
CA ALA A 328 -9.25 67.79 12.08
C ALA A 328 -10.57 67.24 11.52
N PRO A 329 -11.09 67.77 10.40
CA PRO A 329 -12.33 67.29 9.81
C PRO A 329 -12.17 65.85 9.33
N GLY A 330 -13.17 65.03 9.59
CA GLY A 330 -13.23 63.68 9.04
C GLY A 330 -13.69 63.66 7.58
N SER A 331 -13.69 62.47 6.99
CA SER A 331 -14.20 62.25 5.64
C SER A 331 -14.64 60.80 5.43
N ALA A 332 -15.57 60.60 4.51
CA ALA A 332 -15.98 59.27 4.08
C ALA A 332 -15.96 59.10 2.56
N GLN A 333 -15.57 57.91 2.12
CA GLN A 333 -15.55 57.53 0.70
C GLN A 333 -16.17 56.15 0.49
N TYR A 334 -16.67 55.90 -0.72
CA TYR A 334 -17.38 54.65 -1.05
C TYR A 334 -16.95 54.05 -2.39
N ALA A 335 -16.99 52.73 -2.48
CA ALA A 335 -16.99 51.98 -3.74
C ALA A 335 -17.92 50.76 -3.66
N THR A 336 -18.48 50.35 -4.81
CA THR A 336 -19.29 49.12 -4.92
C THR A 336 -18.47 47.84 -4.75
N ALA A 337 -17.15 47.96 -4.64
CA ALA A 337 -16.20 46.87 -4.44
C ALA A 337 -16.47 46.04 -3.17
N ALA A 338 -16.11 44.75 -3.21
CA ALA A 338 -16.20 43.81 -2.07
C ALA A 338 -17.52 43.89 -1.29
N ASN A 339 -18.66 43.93 -2.00
CA ASN A 339 -20.00 44.08 -1.41
C ASN A 339 -20.15 45.36 -0.57
N ASN A 340 -19.93 46.53 -1.19
CA ASN A 340 -20.01 47.85 -0.58
C ASN A 340 -18.87 48.16 0.39
N THR A 341 -17.80 48.75 -0.14
CA THR A 341 -16.64 49.19 0.64
C THR A 341 -16.79 50.65 1.05
N PHE A 342 -16.58 50.95 2.34
CA PHE A 342 -16.50 52.29 2.90
C PHE A 342 -15.12 52.53 3.50
N VAL A 343 -14.58 53.73 3.25
CA VAL A 343 -13.35 54.22 3.89
C VAL A 343 -13.74 55.43 4.72
N VAL A 344 -13.60 55.31 6.04
CA VAL A 344 -14.05 56.31 7.02
C VAL A 344 -12.84 56.82 7.77
N THR A 345 -12.54 58.11 7.61
CA THR A 345 -11.44 58.78 8.30
C THR A 345 -12.01 59.74 9.34
N GLY A 346 -11.58 59.63 10.59
CA GLY A 346 -12.09 60.47 11.67
C GLY A 346 -11.05 60.79 12.74
N GLN A 347 -11.11 62.00 13.27
CA GLN A 347 -10.52 62.35 14.55
C GLN A 347 -11.60 62.29 15.63
N GLY A 348 -11.19 62.10 16.88
CA GLY A 348 -11.99 62.56 18.01
C GLY A 348 -11.40 62.09 19.33
N SER A 349 -12.00 62.47 20.46
CA SER A 349 -11.55 62.05 21.79
C SER A 349 -12.09 60.69 22.20
N GLY A 350 -13.11 60.18 21.49
CA GLY A 350 -13.62 58.82 21.72
C GLY A 350 -15.07 58.63 21.27
N ILE A 351 -15.38 57.38 20.94
CA ILE A 351 -16.75 56.87 20.83
C ILE A 351 -17.24 56.50 22.24
N GLY A 352 -18.34 57.09 22.71
CA GLY A 352 -18.91 56.86 24.04
C GLY A 352 -18.78 58.05 25.01
N GLY A 353 -18.68 57.75 26.32
CA GLY A 353 -18.72 58.77 27.38
C GLY A 353 -20.10 59.43 27.52
N ALA A 354 -20.14 60.66 28.05
CA ALA A 354 -21.35 61.50 28.10
C ALA A 354 -21.61 62.26 26.79
N ALA A 355 -20.58 62.38 25.94
CA ALA A 355 -20.65 62.98 24.62
C ALA A 355 -19.60 62.33 23.70
N ASP A 356 -20.02 61.96 22.50
CA ASP A 356 -19.17 61.37 21.47
C ASP A 356 -18.32 62.46 20.79
N SER A 357 -17.12 62.06 20.36
CA SER A 357 -16.23 62.83 19.51
C SER A 357 -15.62 61.90 18.48
N LEU A 358 -16.12 61.95 17.24
CA LEU A 358 -15.83 61.00 16.16
C LEU A 358 -16.28 61.54 14.79
N HIS A 359 -15.86 60.88 13.71
CA HIS A 359 -16.49 61.03 12.40
C HIS A 359 -17.49 59.90 12.14
N TYR A 360 -18.69 60.26 11.64
CA TYR A 360 -19.81 59.34 11.47
C TYR A 360 -20.32 59.35 10.04
N THR A 361 -20.34 58.19 9.39
CA THR A 361 -20.92 57.97 8.06
C THR A 361 -22.20 57.17 8.20
N TYR A 362 -23.34 57.69 7.77
CA TYR A 362 -24.65 57.19 8.21
C TYR A 362 -25.78 57.30 7.19
N GLN A 363 -26.85 56.56 7.46
CA GLN A 363 -28.18 56.75 6.90
C GLN A 363 -29.21 56.98 8.01
N GLN A 364 -30.30 57.68 7.69
CA GLN A 364 -31.48 57.74 8.55
C GLN A 364 -32.43 56.59 8.18
N VAL A 365 -32.83 55.80 9.17
CA VAL A 365 -33.71 54.64 9.00
C VAL A 365 -34.91 54.73 9.94
N THR A 366 -35.93 53.91 9.71
CA THR A 366 -37.12 53.83 10.58
C THR A 366 -37.49 52.37 10.87
N GLY A 367 -37.78 52.06 12.14
CA GLY A 367 -38.21 50.73 12.58
C GLY A 367 -37.06 49.78 12.93
N ASP A 368 -37.33 48.48 12.86
CA ASP A 368 -36.38 47.41 13.15
C ASP A 368 -35.32 47.29 12.05
N PHE A 369 -34.10 46.91 12.43
CA PHE A 369 -32.96 47.02 11.54
C PHE A 369 -31.82 46.07 11.90
N THR A 370 -31.20 45.46 10.89
CA THR A 370 -29.94 44.71 11.02
C THR A 370 -28.85 45.41 10.23
N PHE A 371 -27.75 45.74 10.91
CA PHE A 371 -26.59 46.39 10.32
C PHE A 371 -25.34 45.51 10.50
N THR A 372 -24.79 45.01 9.39
CA THR A 372 -23.61 44.14 9.40
C THR A 372 -22.50 44.75 8.53
N ALA A 373 -21.26 44.70 9.02
CA ALA A 373 -20.08 45.04 8.22
C ALA A 373 -18.85 44.27 8.71
N ARG A 374 -17.88 44.07 7.81
CA ARG A 374 -16.55 43.55 8.15
C ARG A 374 -15.53 44.68 8.17
N LEU A 375 -14.89 44.89 9.31
CA LEU A 375 -13.72 45.74 9.46
C LEU A 375 -12.51 44.95 9.00
N PHE A 376 -11.88 45.35 7.89
CA PHE A 376 -10.75 44.62 7.30
C PHE A 376 -9.44 45.41 7.30
N GLY A 377 -9.49 46.71 7.56
CA GLY A 377 -8.32 47.56 7.54
C GLY A 377 -8.49 48.77 8.46
N GLU A 378 -7.40 49.14 9.11
CA GLU A 378 -7.31 50.31 9.97
C GLU A 378 -5.92 50.93 9.86
N SER A 379 -5.83 52.24 10.06
CA SER A 379 -4.56 52.97 10.07
C SER A 379 -4.72 54.25 10.87
N GLY A 380 -3.99 54.35 11.97
CA GLY A 380 -4.05 55.46 12.91
C GLY A 380 -3.48 55.04 14.26
N THR A 381 -3.92 55.70 15.34
CA THR A 381 -3.27 55.63 16.66
C THR A 381 -3.96 54.74 17.68
N LEU A 382 -5.27 54.54 17.59
CA LEU A 382 -6.05 53.83 18.62
C LEU A 382 -7.02 52.78 18.05
N SER A 383 -7.24 52.74 16.73
CA SER A 383 -8.18 51.80 16.09
C SER A 383 -9.60 51.90 16.66
N ASN A 384 -10.03 53.06 17.18
CA ASN A 384 -11.35 53.23 17.79
C ASN A 384 -12.43 53.41 16.70
N THR A 385 -13.07 52.30 16.33
CA THR A 385 -13.93 52.25 15.15
C THR A 385 -15.00 51.18 15.26
N GLY A 386 -16.07 51.30 14.49
CA GLY A 386 -17.09 50.25 14.42
C GLY A 386 -18.44 50.71 13.92
N LEU A 387 -19.48 50.01 14.37
CA LEU A 387 -20.87 50.26 14.00
C LEU A 387 -21.56 51.06 15.11
N MET A 388 -22.41 52.01 14.74
CA MET A 388 -23.16 52.80 15.70
C MET A 388 -24.59 53.06 15.21
N MET A 389 -25.54 52.93 16.15
CA MET A 389 -26.92 53.40 16.01
C MET A 389 -27.15 54.53 17.01
N ARG A 390 -27.70 55.66 16.57
CA ARG A 390 -27.90 56.85 17.40
C ARG A 390 -29.18 57.58 17.07
N GLU A 391 -29.84 58.14 18.09
CA GLU A 391 -31.15 58.78 17.96
C GLU A 391 -31.09 60.10 17.20
N THR A 392 -30.12 60.96 17.52
CA THR A 392 -29.87 62.26 16.87
C THR A 392 -28.39 62.42 16.51
N LEU A 393 -28.03 63.45 15.74
CA LEU A 393 -26.63 63.78 15.43
C LEU A 393 -25.95 64.64 16.53
N ASP A 394 -26.64 64.91 17.65
CA ASP A 394 -26.05 65.64 18.78
C ASP A 394 -25.01 64.77 19.49
N ALA A 395 -23.89 65.34 19.92
CA ALA A 395 -22.80 64.60 20.55
C ALA A 395 -23.25 63.79 21.78
N ASN A 396 -24.28 64.23 22.49
CA ASN A 396 -24.77 63.60 23.70
C ASN A 396 -25.94 62.61 23.48
N ALA A 397 -26.30 62.27 22.25
CA ALA A 397 -27.49 61.49 21.90
C ALA A 397 -27.58 60.11 22.57
N VAL A 398 -28.82 59.61 22.73
CA VAL A 398 -29.09 58.18 22.99
C VAL A 398 -28.46 57.36 21.86
N ALA A 399 -27.62 56.38 22.21
CA ALA A 399 -26.81 55.65 21.24
C ALA A 399 -26.43 54.25 21.71
N THR A 400 -26.17 53.36 20.75
CA THR A 400 -25.50 52.08 20.98
C THR A 400 -24.46 51.85 19.90
N ALA A 401 -23.36 51.19 20.26
CA ALA A 401 -22.26 50.95 19.34
C ALA A 401 -21.63 49.58 19.58
N MET A 402 -21.13 48.96 18.50
CA MET A 402 -20.24 47.81 18.54
C MET A 402 -18.90 48.27 17.98
N VAL A 403 -17.88 48.33 18.81
CA VAL A 403 -16.60 48.97 18.46
C VAL A 403 -15.41 48.07 18.79
N LEU A 404 -14.30 48.33 18.11
CA LEU A 404 -12.95 47.89 18.45
C LEU A 404 -12.15 49.10 18.95
N GLY A 405 -11.18 48.91 19.85
CA GLY A 405 -10.18 49.93 20.19
C GLY A 405 -10.56 50.94 21.28
N SER A 406 -11.84 51.04 21.68
CA SER A 406 -12.33 52.02 22.66
C SER A 406 -11.75 51.85 24.08
N THR A 407 -11.42 50.61 24.47
CA THR A 407 -10.85 50.27 25.79
C THR A 407 -9.65 49.34 25.61
N GLY A 408 -8.69 49.75 24.77
CA GLY A 408 -7.51 48.95 24.40
C GLY A 408 -7.60 48.39 22.97
N GLY A 409 -6.47 48.34 22.27
CA GLY A 409 -6.43 48.14 20.81
C GLY A 409 -6.91 46.79 20.27
N ARG A 410 -7.35 45.85 21.11
CA ARG A 410 -7.80 44.50 20.67
C ARG A 410 -9.02 44.01 21.44
N ILE A 411 -9.82 44.93 21.98
CA ILE A 411 -11.02 44.58 22.75
C ILE A 411 -12.22 45.07 21.96
N ALA A 412 -13.03 44.11 21.50
CA ALA A 412 -14.31 44.38 20.86
C ALA A 412 -15.38 44.50 21.95
N GLN A 413 -16.24 45.52 21.89
CA GLN A 413 -17.19 45.83 22.97
C GLN A 413 -18.51 46.41 22.44
N MET A 414 -19.60 46.14 23.15
CA MET A 414 -20.88 46.82 22.96
C MET A 414 -21.03 47.94 23.99
N GLY A 415 -21.38 49.13 23.52
CA GLY A 415 -21.69 50.30 24.33
C GLY A 415 -23.17 50.68 24.23
N GLY A 416 -23.74 51.20 25.31
CA GLY A 416 -25.09 51.76 25.32
C GLY A 416 -25.21 53.01 26.20
N ARG A 417 -25.76 54.09 25.63
CA ARG A 417 -26.19 55.31 26.32
C ARG A 417 -27.71 55.41 26.19
N ALA A 418 -28.40 55.11 27.29
CA ALA A 418 -29.86 54.98 27.29
C ALA A 418 -30.61 56.32 27.38
N THR A 419 -29.97 57.35 27.92
CA THR A 419 -30.52 58.71 28.04
C THR A 419 -29.53 59.72 27.47
N THR A 420 -30.04 60.78 26.86
CA THR A 420 -29.21 61.89 26.37
C THR A 420 -28.34 62.47 27.48
N GLY A 421 -27.03 62.54 27.25
CA GLY A 421 -26.03 63.07 28.18
C GLY A 421 -25.55 62.11 29.27
N ASP A 422 -26.12 60.91 29.38
CA ASP A 422 -25.61 59.89 30.31
C ASP A 422 -24.28 59.32 29.84
N THR A 423 -23.50 58.77 30.77
CA THR A 423 -22.27 58.05 30.38
C THR A 423 -22.61 56.72 29.72
N MET A 424 -22.07 56.48 28.51
CA MET A 424 -22.18 55.19 27.83
C MET A 424 -21.52 54.10 28.67
N THR A 425 -22.25 53.00 28.90
CA THR A 425 -21.75 51.83 29.63
C THR A 425 -21.37 50.72 28.66
N TRP A 426 -20.32 49.97 28.97
CA TRP A 426 -19.70 49.01 28.05
C TRP A 426 -19.78 47.57 28.57
N THR A 427 -19.93 46.64 27.63
CA THR A 427 -19.80 45.21 27.84
C THR A 427 -18.70 44.68 26.91
N SER A 428 -17.69 44.02 27.48
CA SER A 428 -16.61 43.43 26.70
C SER A 428 -17.08 42.17 25.97
N GLY A 429 -16.80 42.12 24.67
CA GLY A 429 -16.89 40.92 23.86
C GLY A 429 -15.58 40.15 23.88
N ASN A 430 -15.14 39.68 22.72
CA ASN A 430 -13.87 38.95 22.59
C ASN A 430 -12.67 39.88 22.88
N GLN A 431 -11.83 39.49 23.81
CA GLN A 431 -10.51 40.05 24.00
C GLN A 431 -9.52 39.41 23.02
N TYR A 432 -8.52 40.15 22.57
CA TYR A 432 -7.64 39.76 21.46
C TYR A 432 -8.40 39.58 20.14
N THR A 433 -9.30 40.51 19.85
CA THR A 433 -9.94 40.62 18.54
C THR A 433 -8.96 41.18 17.52
N TRP A 434 -8.81 40.47 16.40
CA TRP A 434 -7.90 40.81 15.30
C TRP A 434 -8.69 41.01 14.02
N ILE A 435 -8.30 42.01 13.23
CA ILE A 435 -8.88 42.23 11.90
C ILE A 435 -8.29 41.22 10.87
N PRO A 436 -9.07 40.79 9.88
CA PRO A 436 -10.46 41.17 9.63
C PRO A 436 -11.44 40.58 10.66
N VAL A 437 -12.41 41.38 11.07
CA VAL A 437 -13.48 40.99 12.01
C VAL A 437 -14.83 41.51 11.54
N TRP A 438 -15.88 40.74 11.81
CA TRP A 438 -17.26 41.10 11.51
C TRP A 438 -17.99 41.63 12.74
N PHE A 439 -18.74 42.71 12.55
CA PHE A 439 -19.66 43.25 13.55
C PHE A 439 -21.08 43.27 13.01
N ARG A 440 -22.03 43.09 13.91
CA ARG A 440 -23.46 43.17 13.65
C ARG A 440 -24.15 43.91 14.79
N LEU A 441 -25.00 44.88 14.45
CA LEU A 441 -25.93 45.54 15.36
C LEU A 441 -27.36 45.33 14.86
N GLU A 442 -28.22 44.81 15.74
CA GLU A 442 -29.61 44.48 15.45
C GLU A 442 -30.54 45.26 16.37
N ARG A 443 -31.63 45.79 15.83
CA ARG A 443 -32.71 46.44 16.57
C ARG A 443 -34.03 45.71 16.35
N ALA A 444 -34.67 45.34 17.45
CA ALA A 444 -36.05 44.85 17.51
C ALA A 444 -36.85 45.64 18.56
N GLY A 445 -37.67 46.60 18.11
CA GLY A 445 -38.35 47.56 18.96
C GLY A 445 -37.36 48.45 19.72
N ASN A 446 -37.27 48.24 21.04
CA ASN A 446 -36.30 48.91 21.93
C ASN A 446 -35.16 47.99 22.36
N VAL A 447 -35.09 46.76 21.82
CA VAL A 447 -34.03 45.80 22.12
C VAL A 447 -32.95 45.91 21.06
N PHE A 448 -31.71 46.08 21.50
CA PHE A 448 -30.53 46.18 20.66
C PHE A 448 -29.58 45.05 21.00
N THR A 449 -29.12 44.32 19.98
CA THR A 449 -28.20 43.19 20.12
C THR A 449 -26.94 43.48 19.32
N ALA A 450 -25.77 43.39 19.95
CA ALA A 450 -24.50 43.45 19.25
C ALA A 450 -23.87 42.06 19.19
N SER A 451 -23.38 41.69 18.01
CA SER A 451 -22.68 40.43 17.79
C SER A 451 -21.38 40.66 17.04
N GLN A 452 -20.43 39.74 17.23
CA GLN A 452 -19.16 39.73 16.51
C GLN A 452 -18.84 38.34 15.96
N SER A 453 -18.01 38.29 14.92
CA SER A 453 -17.59 37.04 14.28
C SER A 453 -16.21 37.17 13.63
N SER A 454 -15.43 36.09 13.65
CA SER A 454 -14.13 36.01 12.95
C SER A 454 -14.28 35.55 11.49
N ASP A 455 -15.39 34.91 11.13
CA ASP A 455 -15.62 34.28 9.81
C ASP A 455 -16.85 34.83 9.07
N GLY A 456 -17.69 35.63 9.74
CA GLY A 456 -18.95 36.17 9.21
C GLY A 456 -20.11 35.16 9.21
N VAL A 457 -19.88 33.95 9.71
CA VAL A 457 -20.82 32.82 9.73
C VAL A 457 -21.20 32.45 11.16
N THR A 458 -20.20 32.25 12.02
CA THR A 458 -20.37 31.92 13.43
C THR A 458 -20.40 33.21 14.23
N TRP A 459 -21.59 33.58 14.72
CA TRP A 459 -21.80 34.83 15.44
C TRP A 459 -21.86 34.60 16.96
N PHE A 460 -21.11 35.43 17.68
CA PHE A 460 -21.17 35.51 19.13
C PHE A 460 -21.86 36.81 19.56
N VAL A 461 -22.91 36.71 20.37
CA VAL A 461 -23.62 37.86 20.94
C VAL A 461 -22.79 38.46 22.07
N VAL A 462 -22.31 39.68 21.88
CA VAL A 462 -21.55 40.42 22.88
C VAL A 462 -22.45 40.88 24.01
N ASP A 463 -23.58 41.49 23.67
CA ASP A 463 -24.57 41.95 24.65
C ASP A 463 -25.93 42.20 23.99
N THR A 464 -26.97 42.27 24.81
CA THR A 464 -28.34 42.62 24.43
C THR A 464 -28.92 43.60 25.44
N ARG A 465 -29.34 44.78 24.97
CA ARG A 465 -29.78 45.88 25.84
C ARG A 465 -31.13 46.44 25.43
N THR A 466 -31.93 46.84 26.41
CA THR A 466 -33.15 47.62 26.16
C THR A 466 -32.84 49.11 26.26
N ILE A 467 -32.97 49.83 25.15
CA ILE A 467 -32.75 51.27 25.05
C ILE A 467 -34.01 51.88 24.43
N ASN A 468 -34.64 52.84 25.11
CA ASN A 468 -35.76 53.59 24.55
C ASN A 468 -35.22 54.60 23.53
N MET A 469 -35.21 54.22 22.26
CA MET A 469 -34.75 55.05 21.14
C MET A 469 -35.93 55.33 20.19
N ALA A 470 -36.02 56.55 19.65
CA ALA A 470 -37.02 56.92 18.66
C ALA A 470 -37.07 55.93 17.49
N SER A 471 -38.25 55.75 16.90
CA SER A 471 -38.44 54.82 15.76
C SER A 471 -37.66 55.25 14.52
N THR A 472 -37.38 56.55 14.37
CA THR A 472 -36.54 57.12 13.31
C THR A 472 -35.22 57.58 13.93
N TYR A 473 -34.11 57.12 13.38
CA TYR A 473 -32.77 57.24 13.98
C TYR A 473 -31.70 57.05 12.91
N TYR A 474 -30.43 57.18 13.28
CA TYR A 474 -29.30 57.06 12.37
C TYR A 474 -28.51 55.78 12.63
N VAL A 475 -28.08 55.11 11.56
CA VAL A 475 -27.26 53.90 11.59
C VAL A 475 -26.06 54.10 10.67
N GLY A 476 -24.88 53.71 11.11
CA GLY A 476 -23.67 54.06 10.39
C GLY A 476 -22.37 53.54 10.98
N LEU A 477 -21.30 53.88 10.27
CA LEU A 477 -19.91 53.56 10.59
C LEU A 477 -19.27 54.74 11.32
N ALA A 478 -18.52 54.45 12.37
CA ALA A 478 -17.85 55.46 13.18
C ALA A 478 -16.34 55.22 13.21
N ALA A 479 -15.54 56.28 13.06
CA ALA A 479 -14.08 56.23 13.20
C ALA A 479 -13.58 57.37 14.10
N CYS A 480 -12.60 57.07 14.95
CA CYS A 480 -12.08 57.98 15.95
C CYS A 480 -10.60 57.68 16.24
N SER A 481 -9.76 58.72 16.26
CA SER A 481 -8.34 58.60 16.63
C SER A 481 -8.10 58.44 18.13
N GLY A 482 -9.12 58.72 18.96
CA GLY A 482 -9.08 58.81 20.42
C GLY A 482 -8.16 59.91 20.97
N ASP A 483 -7.65 60.79 20.10
CA ASP A 483 -6.81 61.92 20.47
C ASP A 483 -7.15 63.17 19.64
N ILE A 484 -7.60 64.22 20.34
CA ILE A 484 -7.89 65.53 19.75
C ILE A 484 -6.70 66.50 19.82
N THR A 485 -5.64 66.16 20.56
CA THR A 485 -4.51 67.06 20.83
C THR A 485 -3.46 67.09 19.73
N THR A 486 -3.33 66.00 18.96
CA THR A 486 -2.26 65.82 17.96
C THR A 486 -2.69 66.00 16.51
N TYR A 487 -3.94 66.40 16.23
CA TYR A 487 -4.52 66.41 14.87
C TYR A 487 -4.45 65.06 14.14
N SER A 488 -4.20 63.96 14.86
CA SER A 488 -4.15 62.61 14.30
C SER A 488 -5.54 62.13 13.89
N THR A 489 -5.61 61.34 12.82
CA THR A 489 -6.85 60.72 12.33
C THR A 489 -6.70 59.21 12.32
N GLU A 490 -7.81 58.51 12.46
CA GLU A 490 -7.94 57.08 12.24
C GLU A 490 -8.67 56.85 10.93
N THR A 491 -8.16 55.98 10.06
CA THR A 491 -8.83 55.58 8.81
C THR A 491 -9.20 54.11 8.89
N SER A 492 -10.50 53.84 8.92
CA SER A 492 -11.06 52.50 8.98
C SER A 492 -11.70 52.12 7.65
N LYS A 493 -11.51 50.86 7.24
CA LYS A 493 -12.04 50.32 6.00
C LYS A 493 -12.99 49.17 6.30
N PHE A 494 -14.23 49.35 5.84
CA PHE A 494 -15.31 48.39 6.01
C PHE A 494 -15.73 47.85 4.65
N ASP A 495 -15.92 46.54 4.54
CA ASP A 495 -16.55 45.90 3.38
C ASP A 495 -17.72 45.03 3.82
N ASN A 496 -18.43 44.44 2.86
CA ASN A 496 -19.66 43.67 3.13
C ASN A 496 -20.68 44.48 3.96
N VAL A 497 -20.74 45.80 3.70
CA VAL A 497 -21.63 46.72 4.40
C VAL A 497 -23.06 46.47 3.90
N SER A 498 -23.92 46.00 4.80
CA SER A 498 -25.30 45.60 4.49
C SER A 498 -26.32 46.20 5.47
N PHE A 499 -27.46 46.61 4.90
CA PHE A 499 -28.53 47.37 5.53
C PHE A 499 -29.86 46.68 5.26
N ILE A 500 -30.46 46.03 6.27
CA ILE A 500 -31.72 45.31 6.10
C ILE A 500 -32.76 45.87 7.08
N THR A 501 -33.87 46.36 6.51
CA THR A 501 -35.04 46.84 7.26
C THR A 501 -35.94 45.67 7.61
N GLY A 502 -36.27 45.51 8.90
CA GLY A 502 -36.89 44.28 9.43
C GLY A 502 -35.88 43.16 9.69
N ALA A 503 -36.30 42.08 10.34
CA ALA A 503 -35.44 40.92 10.59
C ALA A 503 -35.13 40.16 9.28
N GLU A 504 -33.87 39.77 9.06
CA GLU A 504 -33.49 38.95 7.91
C GLU A 504 -34.24 37.61 7.92
N PRO A 505 -34.96 37.23 6.85
CA PRO A 505 -35.42 35.86 6.71
C PRO A 505 -34.22 34.91 6.66
N ALA A 506 -34.28 33.83 7.44
CA ALA A 506 -33.23 32.82 7.48
C ALA A 506 -33.30 31.94 6.24
N LEU A 507 -32.20 31.87 5.48
CA LEU A 507 -32.00 30.88 4.43
C LEU A 507 -31.11 29.74 4.96
N THR A 508 -31.68 28.55 5.07
CA THR A 508 -30.98 27.37 5.57
C THR A 508 -30.33 26.59 4.43
N VAL A 509 -29.02 26.42 4.51
CA VAL A 509 -28.17 25.61 3.62
C VAL A 509 -27.87 24.29 4.32
N THR A 510 -28.43 23.19 3.82
CA THR A 510 -28.27 21.86 4.43
C THR A 510 -27.39 20.97 3.56
N ALA A 511 -26.25 20.52 4.08
CA ALA A 511 -25.42 19.50 3.44
C ALA A 511 -26.13 18.15 3.45
N ALA A 512 -26.15 17.48 2.30
CA ALA A 512 -26.74 16.15 2.17
C ALA A 512 -25.87 15.11 2.89
N SER A 513 -26.50 14.25 3.68
CA SER A 513 -25.84 13.08 4.25
C SER A 513 -25.72 11.96 3.21
N SER A 514 -24.66 11.16 3.30
CA SER A 514 -24.38 10.06 2.38
C SER A 514 -23.89 8.83 3.14
N THR A 515 -24.05 7.66 2.54
CA THR A 515 -23.53 6.40 3.08
C THR A 515 -22.86 5.61 1.97
N ILE A 516 -21.64 5.15 2.22
CA ILE A 516 -20.86 4.29 1.33
C ILE A 516 -20.29 3.11 2.11
N THR A 517 -19.78 2.10 1.42
CA THR A 517 -18.99 1.02 2.04
C THR A 517 -17.50 1.30 1.85
N TYR A 518 -16.67 0.89 2.81
CA TYR A 518 -15.21 0.99 2.74
C TYR A 518 -14.67 0.48 1.40
N GLY A 519 -13.73 1.25 0.81
CA GLY A 519 -13.17 1.00 -0.51
C GLY A 519 -13.98 1.58 -1.69
N GLN A 520 -15.17 2.14 -1.47
CA GLN A 520 -15.89 2.90 -2.50
C GLN A 520 -15.44 4.36 -2.56
N THR A 521 -15.56 4.97 -3.74
CA THR A 521 -15.27 6.39 -3.95
C THR A 521 -16.32 7.25 -3.24
N VAL A 522 -15.86 8.22 -2.45
CA VAL A 522 -16.74 9.22 -1.83
C VAL A 522 -17.38 10.10 -2.93
N PRO A 523 -18.72 10.18 -3.01
CA PRO A 523 -19.37 11.05 -3.98
C PRO A 523 -19.15 12.52 -3.63
N ALA A 524 -19.22 13.41 -4.63
CA ALA A 524 -19.17 14.84 -4.38
C ALA A 524 -20.30 15.27 -3.43
N TYR A 525 -19.97 16.06 -2.42
CA TYR A 525 -20.95 16.57 -1.46
C TYR A 525 -21.91 17.54 -2.14
N THR A 526 -23.17 17.53 -1.70
CA THR A 526 -24.23 18.39 -2.24
C THR A 526 -24.94 19.14 -1.12
N ALA A 527 -25.55 20.28 -1.44
CA ALA A 527 -26.33 21.09 -0.51
C ALA A 527 -27.75 21.34 -1.05
N SER A 528 -28.69 21.54 -0.14
CA SER A 528 -30.05 21.97 -0.41
C SER A 528 -30.35 23.29 0.31
N TYR A 529 -31.26 24.08 -0.25
CA TYR A 529 -31.59 25.43 0.24
C TYR A 529 -33.08 25.52 0.59
N SER A 530 -33.40 26.10 1.73
CA SER A 530 -34.79 26.33 2.18
C SER A 530 -34.90 27.64 2.95
N GLY A 531 -36.09 28.25 2.99
CA GLY A 531 -36.32 29.53 3.68
C GLY A 531 -36.44 30.75 2.77
N PHE A 532 -36.48 30.56 1.44
CA PHE A 532 -36.83 31.65 0.51
C PHE A 532 -38.22 32.21 0.83
N VAL A 533 -38.33 33.53 0.89
CA VAL A 533 -39.57 34.29 1.09
C VAL A 533 -39.80 35.23 -0.09
N ASN A 534 -40.92 35.97 -0.10
CA ASN A 534 -41.23 36.98 -1.12
C ASN A 534 -41.24 36.49 -2.58
N GLY A 535 -41.38 35.19 -2.81
CA GLY A 535 -41.35 34.58 -4.14
C GLY A 535 -39.95 34.32 -4.70
N ASP A 536 -38.90 34.52 -3.90
CA ASP A 536 -37.53 34.19 -4.27
C ASP A 536 -37.33 32.68 -4.47
N THR A 537 -36.33 32.33 -5.28
CA THR A 537 -35.91 30.94 -5.49
C THR A 537 -34.39 30.86 -5.50
N ALA A 538 -33.81 29.65 -5.63
CA ALA A 538 -32.36 29.46 -5.73
C ALA A 538 -31.68 30.28 -6.86
N SER A 539 -32.44 30.86 -7.81
CA SER A 539 -31.93 31.76 -8.84
C SER A 539 -31.28 33.05 -8.33
N ILE A 540 -31.57 33.48 -7.09
CA ILE A 540 -30.96 34.68 -6.49
C ILE A 540 -29.60 34.39 -5.83
N LEU A 541 -29.22 33.12 -5.72
CA LEU A 541 -27.94 32.71 -5.17
C LEU A 541 -26.83 32.95 -6.19
N SER A 542 -25.67 33.42 -5.72
CA SER A 542 -24.43 33.44 -6.48
C SER A 542 -23.36 32.60 -5.76
N GLY A 543 -22.49 31.93 -6.52
CA GLY A 543 -21.48 31.03 -5.97
C GLY A 543 -22.05 29.74 -5.37
N THR A 544 -21.24 29.03 -4.57
CA THR A 544 -21.57 27.73 -4.00
C THR A 544 -21.08 27.59 -2.55
N PRO A 545 -21.83 26.89 -1.67
CA PRO A 545 -21.38 26.61 -0.32
C PRO A 545 -20.13 25.74 -0.33
N SER A 546 -19.28 25.94 0.67
CA SER A 546 -18.17 25.03 0.93
C SER A 546 -18.71 23.83 1.70
N LEU A 547 -18.43 22.62 1.20
CA LEU A 547 -18.81 21.36 1.84
C LEU A 547 -17.53 20.55 2.05
N THR A 548 -17.12 20.39 3.29
CA THR A 548 -15.85 19.73 3.64
C THR A 548 -16.04 18.70 4.74
N THR A 549 -15.14 17.72 4.79
CA THR A 549 -15.03 16.75 5.89
C THR A 549 -13.66 16.89 6.54
N SER A 550 -13.53 16.43 7.79
CA SER A 550 -12.22 16.24 8.43
C SER A 550 -12.06 14.75 8.79
N PRO A 551 -11.06 14.04 8.21
CA PRO A 551 -10.11 14.51 7.19
C PRO A 551 -10.80 14.84 5.85
N ALA A 552 -10.12 15.63 5.00
CA ALA A 552 -10.66 16.07 3.69
C ALA A 552 -10.90 14.91 2.71
N SER A 553 -10.26 13.77 2.92
CA SER A 553 -10.46 12.54 2.16
C SER A 553 -10.56 11.37 3.14
N PRO A 554 -11.73 11.18 3.78
CA PRO A 554 -11.92 10.08 4.70
C PRO A 554 -11.91 8.76 3.94
N THR A 555 -11.05 7.84 4.36
CA THR A 555 -10.90 6.52 3.72
C THR A 555 -11.39 5.40 4.61
N ASP A 556 -11.32 5.56 5.94
CA ASP A 556 -11.68 4.51 6.90
C ASP A 556 -13.18 4.45 7.15
N ALA A 557 -13.68 3.33 7.66
CA ALA A 557 -15.05 3.23 8.10
C ALA A 557 -15.27 4.08 9.36
N GLY A 558 -16.37 4.81 9.38
CA GLY A 558 -16.64 5.81 10.40
C GLY A 558 -17.73 6.80 9.99
N SER A 559 -18.03 7.72 10.89
CA SER A 559 -18.98 8.80 10.67
C SER A 559 -18.20 10.11 10.58
N TYR A 560 -18.27 10.76 9.42
CA TYR A 560 -17.57 12.01 9.14
C TYR A 560 -18.59 13.12 8.94
N THR A 561 -18.51 14.18 9.74
CA THR A 561 -19.36 15.35 9.57
C THR A 561 -19.00 16.05 8.26
N ILE A 562 -20.01 16.26 7.40
CA ILE A 562 -19.91 17.13 6.23
C ILE A 562 -20.28 18.53 6.71
N THR A 563 -19.27 19.34 6.97
CA THR A 563 -19.42 20.71 7.43
C THR A 563 -19.87 21.58 6.27
N ALA A 564 -21.05 22.18 6.40
CA ALA A 564 -21.54 23.18 5.47
C ALA A 564 -21.06 24.57 5.92
N ALA A 565 -20.46 25.31 5.00
CA ALA A 565 -20.02 26.67 5.23
C ALA A 565 -20.29 27.54 3.99
N VAL A 566 -20.09 28.85 4.13
CA VAL A 566 -20.43 29.82 3.08
C VAL A 566 -19.70 29.56 1.76
N GLY A 567 -18.41 29.19 1.78
CA GLY A 567 -17.63 29.03 0.54
C GLY A 567 -17.66 30.32 -0.29
N THR A 568 -18.11 30.22 -1.54
CA THR A 568 -18.35 31.38 -2.42
C THR A 568 -19.82 31.80 -2.46
N LEU A 569 -20.69 31.16 -1.68
CA LEU A 569 -22.12 31.43 -1.65
C LEU A 569 -22.40 32.85 -1.15
N SER A 570 -23.18 33.59 -1.92
CA SER A 570 -23.65 34.93 -1.58
C SER A 570 -25.11 35.07 -1.96
N VAL A 571 -25.89 35.69 -1.07
CA VAL A 571 -27.30 36.02 -1.27
C VAL A 571 -27.59 37.34 -0.55
N ALA A 572 -28.26 38.27 -1.23
CA ALA A 572 -28.68 39.52 -0.62
C ALA A 572 -29.97 39.32 0.19
N ASN A 573 -30.11 40.03 1.31
CA ASN A 573 -31.34 40.09 2.12
C ASN A 573 -31.71 38.81 2.90
N TYR A 574 -30.82 37.84 3.05
CA TYR A 574 -31.04 36.63 3.86
C TYR A 574 -29.89 36.36 4.81
N SER A 575 -30.22 35.87 6.00
CA SER A 575 -29.24 35.36 6.94
C SER A 575 -28.98 33.88 6.62
N LEU A 576 -27.72 33.52 6.36
CA LEU A 576 -27.35 32.15 6.04
C LEU A 576 -27.23 31.31 7.32
N HIS A 577 -27.97 30.22 7.38
CA HIS A 577 -27.86 29.20 8.43
C HIS A 577 -27.39 27.89 7.82
N PHE A 578 -26.33 27.29 8.36
CA PHE A 578 -25.77 26.05 7.84
C PHE A 578 -26.16 24.87 8.71
N VAL A 579 -26.60 23.79 8.05
CA VAL A 579 -26.87 22.50 8.68
C VAL A 579 -25.91 21.48 8.09
N ASN A 580 -25.08 20.91 8.95
CA ASN A 580 -24.11 19.90 8.57
C ASN A 580 -24.79 18.58 8.17
N GLY A 581 -24.17 17.87 7.24
CA GLY A 581 -24.53 16.51 6.87
C GLY A 581 -23.59 15.49 7.51
N THR A 582 -23.77 14.22 7.20
CA THR A 582 -22.88 13.15 7.65
C THR A 582 -22.57 12.20 6.50
N LEU A 583 -21.28 11.96 6.25
CA LEU A 583 -20.79 10.84 5.45
C LEU A 583 -20.58 9.66 6.38
N THR A 584 -21.33 8.57 6.18
CA THR A 584 -21.10 7.30 6.88
C THR A 584 -20.37 6.34 5.96
N ILE A 585 -19.14 5.98 6.29
CA ILE A 585 -18.41 4.91 5.63
C ILE A 585 -18.62 3.64 6.46
N GLN A 586 -19.37 2.68 5.92
CA GLN A 586 -19.65 1.40 6.56
C GLN A 586 -18.49 0.42 6.33
N GLN A 587 -18.28 -0.49 7.28
CA GLN A 587 -17.31 -1.57 7.12
C GLN A 587 -17.63 -2.45 5.91
N ALA A 588 -16.60 -2.88 5.19
CA ALA A 588 -16.71 -3.82 4.08
C ALA A 588 -16.83 -5.27 4.58
N ALA A 589 -17.50 -6.13 3.81
CA ALA A 589 -17.52 -7.56 4.07
C ALA A 589 -16.11 -8.17 3.88
N SER A 590 -15.78 -9.17 4.72
CA SER A 590 -14.55 -9.95 4.62
C SER A 590 -14.86 -11.45 4.52
N THR A 591 -13.89 -12.24 4.05
CA THR A 591 -13.97 -13.70 4.05
C THR A 591 -12.71 -14.31 4.65
N VAL A 592 -12.83 -15.50 5.25
CA VAL A 592 -11.71 -16.26 5.84
C VAL A 592 -11.62 -17.62 5.16
N ALA A 593 -10.42 -18.04 4.80
CA ALA A 593 -10.10 -19.42 4.43
C ALA A 593 -9.15 -20.01 5.46
N LEU A 594 -9.40 -21.23 5.93
CA LEU A 594 -8.60 -21.90 6.97
C LEU A 594 -7.97 -23.19 6.43
N ALA A 595 -6.66 -23.35 6.65
CA ALA A 595 -5.89 -24.55 6.31
C ALA A 595 -5.01 -25.00 7.47
N ALA A 596 -4.64 -26.30 7.48
CA ALA A 596 -3.63 -26.88 8.36
C ALA A 596 -2.43 -27.34 7.54
N SER A 597 -1.23 -27.31 8.13
CA SER A 597 0.01 -27.79 7.49
C SER A 597 0.02 -29.30 7.24
N SER A 598 -0.74 -30.07 8.01
CA SER A 598 -1.03 -31.50 7.80
C SER A 598 -2.42 -31.86 8.33
N ASN A 599 -3.16 -32.65 7.56
CA ASN A 599 -4.43 -33.23 7.99
C ASN A 599 -4.57 -34.63 7.35
N PRO A 600 -4.33 -35.74 8.10
CA PRO A 600 -4.25 -35.81 9.56
C PRO A 600 -2.92 -35.30 10.18
N ALA A 601 -2.99 -34.75 11.40
CA ALA A 601 -1.87 -34.27 12.23
C ALA A 601 -1.43 -35.32 13.28
N ALA A 602 -0.19 -35.26 13.76
CA ALA A 602 0.34 -36.19 14.76
C ALA A 602 0.22 -35.64 16.19
N GLN A 603 -0.23 -36.48 17.14
CA GLN A 603 -0.29 -36.12 18.56
C GLN A 603 1.12 -35.85 19.10
N GLY A 604 1.27 -34.78 19.88
CA GLY A 604 2.55 -34.37 20.45
C GLY A 604 3.53 -33.73 19.45
N LYS A 605 3.14 -33.49 18.19
CA LYS A 605 3.92 -32.73 17.20
C LYS A 605 3.30 -31.37 16.92
N THR A 606 4.15 -30.39 16.62
CA THR A 606 3.69 -29.05 16.25
C THR A 606 2.98 -29.07 14.91
N GLU A 607 1.74 -28.57 14.88
CA GLU A 607 0.89 -28.36 13.72
C GLU A 607 0.70 -26.85 13.51
N THR A 608 0.68 -26.39 12.26
CA THR A 608 0.46 -24.97 11.93
C THR A 608 -0.85 -24.77 11.19
N LEU A 609 -1.71 -23.93 11.75
CA LEU A 609 -2.94 -23.45 11.13
C LEU A 609 -2.68 -22.11 10.42
N THR A 610 -3.29 -21.93 9.26
CA THR A 610 -3.16 -20.71 8.44
C THR A 610 -4.55 -20.22 8.09
N ALA A 611 -4.89 -19.00 8.52
CA ALA A 611 -6.08 -18.29 8.09
C ALA A 611 -5.70 -17.22 7.06
N THR A 612 -6.35 -17.24 5.90
CA THR A 612 -6.23 -16.20 4.86
C THR A 612 -7.50 -15.36 4.87
N VAL A 613 -7.37 -14.08 5.20
CA VAL A 613 -8.46 -13.09 5.26
C VAL A 613 -8.43 -12.23 4.01
N THR A 614 -9.57 -12.09 3.33
CA THR A 614 -9.69 -11.24 2.13
C THR A 614 -10.88 -10.29 2.25
N GLY A 615 -10.76 -9.09 1.68
CA GLY A 615 -11.76 -8.02 1.75
C GLY A 615 -11.47 -6.89 0.75
N ALA A 616 -12.30 -5.85 0.73
CA ALA A 616 -12.04 -4.66 -0.08
C ALA A 616 -10.93 -3.82 0.57
N GLY A 617 -9.77 -3.70 -0.06
CA GLY A 617 -8.55 -3.25 0.62
C GLY A 617 -7.85 -4.43 1.33
N GLN A 618 -6.92 -4.15 2.24
CA GLN A 618 -6.20 -5.20 2.97
C GLN A 618 -6.74 -5.30 4.40
N PRO A 619 -7.45 -6.39 4.77
CA PRO A 619 -7.88 -6.60 6.15
C PRO A 619 -6.68 -6.71 7.10
N GLY A 620 -6.71 -5.94 8.17
CA GLY A 620 -5.81 -6.01 9.32
C GLY A 620 -6.46 -6.78 10.47
N GLY A 621 -6.15 -6.42 11.72
CA GLY A 621 -6.77 -7.04 12.91
C GLY A 621 -6.18 -8.39 13.28
N SER A 622 -6.98 -9.27 13.89
CA SER A 622 -6.51 -10.58 14.38
C SER A 622 -7.52 -11.70 14.16
N VAL A 623 -7.00 -12.92 14.07
CA VAL A 623 -7.76 -14.16 13.98
C VAL A 623 -7.54 -14.97 15.25
N VAL A 624 -8.64 -15.40 15.87
CA VAL A 624 -8.63 -16.33 17.00
C VAL A 624 -8.83 -17.74 16.44
N PHE A 625 -7.86 -18.63 16.69
CA PHE A 625 -7.95 -20.04 16.33
C PHE A 625 -8.40 -20.84 17.54
N SER A 626 -9.46 -21.64 17.40
CA SER A 626 -10.02 -22.43 18.50
C SER A 626 -10.29 -23.87 18.09
N ALA A 627 -10.10 -24.80 19.01
CA ALA A 627 -10.56 -26.19 18.93
C ALA A 627 -11.81 -26.33 19.83
N GLY A 628 -12.98 -26.47 19.23
CA GLY A 628 -14.25 -26.37 19.96
C GLY A 628 -14.37 -25.02 20.68
N SER A 629 -14.52 -25.04 22.01
CA SER A 629 -14.56 -23.83 22.85
C SER A 629 -13.19 -23.37 23.37
N THR A 630 -12.10 -24.09 23.05
CA THR A 630 -10.76 -23.80 23.59
C THR A 630 -9.97 -22.97 22.59
N VAL A 631 -9.53 -21.77 22.99
CA VAL A 631 -8.64 -20.94 22.18
C VAL A 631 -7.25 -21.57 22.14
N LEU A 632 -6.75 -21.86 20.93
CA LEU A 632 -5.40 -22.38 20.70
C LEU A 632 -4.39 -21.24 20.70
N CYS A 633 -4.64 -20.20 19.89
CA CYS A 633 -3.90 -18.95 19.91
C CYS A 633 -4.65 -17.84 19.16
N THR A 634 -4.16 -16.61 19.31
CA THR A 634 -4.60 -15.43 18.56
C THR A 634 -3.41 -14.90 17.75
N ALA A 635 -3.61 -14.64 16.47
CA ALA A 635 -2.56 -14.13 15.59
C ALA A 635 -3.03 -12.91 14.79
N ALA A 636 -2.16 -11.92 14.64
CA ALA A 636 -2.43 -10.75 13.81
C ALA A 636 -2.46 -11.12 12.32
N VAL A 637 -3.33 -10.47 11.56
CA VAL A 637 -3.36 -10.59 10.09
C VAL A 637 -2.19 -9.80 9.51
N SER A 638 -1.32 -10.47 8.75
CA SER A 638 -0.17 -9.85 8.09
C SER A 638 -0.58 -8.90 6.96
N SER A 639 0.39 -8.14 6.43
CA SER A 639 0.20 -7.32 5.23
C SER A 639 -0.18 -8.12 3.97
N SER A 640 -0.03 -9.45 3.97
CA SER A 640 -0.48 -10.34 2.91
C SER A 640 -1.83 -11.00 3.20
N GLY A 641 -2.52 -10.60 4.28
CA GLY A 641 -3.83 -11.14 4.66
C GLY A 641 -3.75 -12.48 5.36
N VAL A 642 -2.62 -12.84 5.97
CA VAL A 642 -2.41 -14.16 6.54
C VAL A 642 -2.16 -14.08 8.04
N ALA A 643 -2.87 -14.90 8.82
CA ALA A 643 -2.60 -15.14 10.24
C ALA A 643 -2.24 -16.61 10.44
N THR A 644 -1.20 -16.92 11.22
CA THR A 644 -0.76 -18.30 11.47
C THR A 644 -0.74 -18.63 12.96
N CYS A 645 -1.10 -19.87 13.29
CA CYS A 645 -1.15 -20.38 14.65
C CYS A 645 -0.45 -21.74 14.74
N SER A 646 0.62 -21.86 15.52
CA SER A 646 1.25 -23.14 15.79
C SER A 646 0.77 -23.70 17.13
N PHE A 647 0.35 -24.96 17.15
CA PHE A 647 -0.10 -25.65 18.36
C PHE A 647 0.32 -27.12 18.34
N VAL A 648 0.24 -27.80 19.48
CA VAL A 648 0.54 -29.23 19.59
C VAL A 648 -0.73 -29.97 19.97
N PRO A 649 -1.31 -30.82 19.10
CA PRO A 649 -2.46 -31.64 19.45
C PRO A 649 -2.12 -32.61 20.57
N THR A 650 -2.90 -32.62 21.64
CA THR A 650 -2.63 -33.43 22.85
C THR A 650 -3.51 -34.67 22.96
N THR A 651 -4.54 -34.79 22.11
CA THR A 651 -5.50 -35.90 22.09
C THR A 651 -5.68 -36.42 20.66
N SER A 652 -5.72 -37.74 20.50
CA SER A 652 -6.06 -38.39 19.23
C SER A 652 -7.57 -38.35 18.97
N GLY A 653 -7.98 -38.20 17.71
CA GLY A 653 -9.40 -38.09 17.34
C GLY A 653 -9.65 -37.02 16.27
N THR A 654 -10.92 -36.73 15.99
CA THR A 654 -11.32 -35.63 15.08
C THR A 654 -11.81 -34.44 15.88
N GLU A 655 -11.31 -33.25 15.57
CA GLU A 655 -11.66 -31.99 16.24
C GLU A 655 -12.01 -30.90 15.22
N MET A 656 -12.98 -30.03 15.52
CA MET A 656 -13.31 -28.90 14.66
C MET A 656 -12.50 -27.67 15.07
N ILE A 657 -11.63 -27.23 14.16
CA ILE A 657 -10.88 -26.00 14.29
C ILE A 657 -11.68 -24.86 13.68
N THR A 658 -11.86 -23.76 14.39
CA THR A 658 -12.48 -22.53 13.89
C THR A 658 -11.45 -21.40 13.91
N ALA A 659 -11.36 -20.67 12.79
CA ALA A 659 -10.65 -19.41 12.69
C ALA A 659 -11.69 -18.29 12.65
N GLN A 660 -11.72 -17.48 13.70
CA GLN A 660 -12.64 -16.35 13.82
C GLN A 660 -11.87 -15.05 13.67
N TYR A 661 -12.07 -14.38 12.54
CA TYR A 661 -11.59 -13.04 12.30
C TYR A 661 -12.51 -12.04 12.99
N GLY A 662 -11.97 -11.25 13.93
CA GLY A 662 -12.75 -10.32 14.74
C GLY A 662 -13.24 -9.06 14.00
N GLY A 663 -12.82 -8.89 12.74
CA GLY A 663 -12.96 -7.62 12.03
C GLY A 663 -11.81 -6.66 12.35
N ASP A 664 -11.85 -5.49 11.74
CA ASP A 664 -11.00 -4.35 12.06
C ASP A 664 -11.81 -3.05 11.93
N THR A 665 -11.14 -1.90 11.93
CA THR A 665 -11.80 -0.60 11.74
C THR A 665 -12.67 -0.57 10.49
N ASN A 666 -12.21 -1.19 9.41
CA ASN A 666 -12.72 -1.07 8.05
C ASN A 666 -13.46 -2.32 7.53
N HIS A 667 -13.35 -3.46 8.21
CA HIS A 667 -13.89 -4.75 7.77
C HIS A 667 -14.72 -5.45 8.84
N LEU A 668 -15.82 -6.05 8.42
CA LEU A 668 -16.68 -6.89 9.26
C LEU A 668 -15.98 -8.19 9.67
N ALA A 669 -16.40 -8.74 10.80
CA ALA A 669 -15.97 -10.05 11.28
C ALA A 669 -16.40 -11.18 10.32
N ALA A 670 -15.59 -12.23 10.25
CA ALA A 670 -15.84 -13.42 9.43
C ALA A 670 -15.24 -14.66 10.10
N SER A 671 -15.68 -15.86 9.67
CA SER A 671 -15.15 -17.11 10.23
C SER A 671 -15.09 -18.23 9.21
N ALA A 672 -14.21 -19.18 9.46
CA ALA A 672 -14.11 -20.44 8.73
C ALA A 672 -13.79 -21.59 9.69
N SER A 673 -14.22 -22.79 9.34
CA SER A 673 -13.96 -23.99 10.13
C SER A 673 -13.33 -25.10 9.29
N LEU A 674 -12.46 -25.89 9.92
CA LEU A 674 -11.74 -27.03 9.36
C LEU A 674 -11.86 -28.21 10.33
N THR A 675 -12.20 -29.40 9.85
CA THR A 675 -12.13 -30.63 10.66
C THR A 675 -10.71 -31.19 10.59
N LEU A 676 -10.02 -31.27 11.73
CA LEU A 676 -8.66 -31.80 11.87
C LEU A 676 -8.68 -33.20 12.49
N SER A 677 -8.00 -34.16 11.86
CA SER A 677 -7.85 -35.54 12.40
C SER A 677 -6.47 -35.73 13.03
N VAL A 678 -6.37 -36.37 14.22
CA VAL A 678 -5.13 -36.53 15.02
C VAL A 678 -4.84 -38.00 15.40
N TYR A 679 -3.58 -38.47 15.30
CA TYR A 679 -3.15 -39.87 15.60
C TYR A 679 -2.00 -40.00 16.62
N ASP A 680 -1.86 -41.16 17.31
CA ASP A 680 -1.06 -41.36 18.57
C ASP A 680 0.24 -42.23 18.46
N ALA A 681 0.37 -43.22 17.55
CA ALA A 681 1.57 -44.10 17.49
C ALA A 681 2.55 -43.76 16.34
N ALA A 682 3.85 -43.68 16.64
CA ALA A 682 4.91 -43.53 15.63
C ALA A 682 5.77 -44.81 15.51
N ILE A 683 5.97 -45.28 14.28
CA ILE A 683 6.76 -46.47 13.96
C ILE A 683 7.96 -46.06 13.11
N ALA A 684 9.17 -46.36 13.58
CA ALA A 684 10.41 -46.10 12.85
C ALA A 684 10.89 -47.38 12.14
N LEU A 685 11.16 -47.26 10.83
CA LEU A 685 11.81 -48.28 10.02
C LEU A 685 13.25 -47.89 9.71
N GLN A 686 14.19 -48.79 9.97
CA GLN A 686 15.59 -48.61 9.64
C GLN A 686 16.14 -49.85 8.90
N PHE A 687 16.90 -49.59 7.85
CA PHE A 687 17.61 -50.61 7.08
C PHE A 687 19.12 -50.44 7.25
N ALA A 688 19.88 -51.53 7.32
CA ALA A 688 21.35 -51.47 7.34
C ALA A 688 21.94 -50.92 6.03
N SER A 689 21.27 -51.19 4.91
CA SER A 689 21.50 -50.55 3.61
C SER A 689 20.17 -50.48 2.83
N THR A 690 19.97 -49.38 2.10
CA THR A 690 18.84 -49.15 1.19
C THR A 690 19.23 -49.24 -0.29
N GLN A 691 20.50 -49.53 -0.59
CA GLN A 691 21.04 -49.69 -1.95
C GLN A 691 21.70 -51.06 -2.03
N LEU A 692 21.12 -51.98 -2.81
CA LEU A 692 21.51 -53.39 -2.87
C LEU A 692 21.73 -53.84 -4.31
N THR A 693 22.32 -55.01 -4.50
CA THR A 693 22.40 -55.72 -5.79
C THR A 693 21.74 -57.09 -5.63
N TYR A 694 21.02 -57.55 -6.65
CA TYR A 694 20.33 -58.84 -6.61
C TYR A 694 21.29 -60.02 -6.30
N PRO A 695 20.94 -60.94 -5.38
CA PRO A 695 19.76 -60.91 -4.50
C PRO A 695 19.97 -59.94 -3.34
N GLY A 696 19.16 -58.87 -3.27
CA GLY A 696 19.38 -57.78 -2.32
C GLY A 696 19.01 -58.19 -0.90
N ALA A 697 19.99 -58.46 -0.05
CA ALA A 697 19.77 -58.77 1.37
C ALA A 697 20.21 -57.61 2.28
N THR A 698 19.44 -57.31 3.31
CA THR A 698 19.72 -56.25 4.29
C THR A 698 19.05 -56.59 5.62
N ASN A 699 19.54 -56.04 6.72
CA ASN A 699 18.88 -56.13 8.02
C ASN A 699 17.83 -55.01 8.13
N VAL A 700 16.63 -55.37 8.56
CA VAL A 700 15.51 -54.46 8.84
C VAL A 700 15.32 -54.40 10.35
N THR A 701 15.27 -53.19 10.89
CA THR A 701 14.87 -52.91 12.27
C THR A 701 13.60 -52.07 12.24
N ALA A 702 12.54 -52.55 12.90
CA ALA A 702 11.28 -51.84 13.05
C ALA A 702 11.04 -51.58 14.55
N CYS A 703 11.10 -50.31 14.95
CA CYS A 703 10.89 -49.92 16.34
C CYS A 703 9.56 -49.18 16.49
N VAL A 704 8.74 -49.62 17.44
CA VAL A 704 7.50 -48.97 17.82
C VAL A 704 7.79 -48.16 19.07
N THR A 705 7.61 -46.84 18.99
CA THR A 705 7.69 -45.95 20.15
C THR A 705 6.29 -45.64 20.61
N GLY A 706 5.95 -46.07 21.82
CA GLY A 706 4.69 -45.71 22.47
C GLY A 706 4.69 -44.26 22.93
N ALA A 707 3.50 -43.66 23.05
CA ALA A 707 3.34 -42.31 23.58
C ALA A 707 3.38 -42.25 25.13
N THR A 708 3.36 -43.41 25.80
CA THR A 708 3.48 -43.55 27.27
C THR A 708 4.87 -44.07 27.68
N THR A 709 5.16 -44.12 28.99
CA THR A 709 6.38 -44.76 29.52
C THR A 709 6.35 -46.30 29.42
N ALA A 710 5.23 -46.90 29.02
CA ALA A 710 5.12 -48.34 28.83
C ALA A 710 5.66 -48.74 27.44
N THR A 711 6.62 -49.67 27.42
CA THR A 711 7.20 -50.20 26.18
C THR A 711 6.14 -50.95 25.36
N PRO A 712 5.94 -50.62 24.06
CA PRO A 712 5.00 -51.33 23.20
C PRO A 712 5.29 -52.83 23.08
N THR A 713 4.22 -53.64 23.07
CA THR A 713 4.26 -55.10 23.06
C THR A 713 3.48 -55.66 21.86
N GLY A 714 3.58 -56.96 21.56
CA GLY A 714 2.85 -57.56 20.42
C GLY A 714 3.73 -57.68 19.18
N SER A 715 3.18 -57.42 18.00
CA SER A 715 3.86 -57.71 16.72
C SER A 715 3.76 -56.57 15.70
N VAL A 716 4.78 -56.47 14.86
CA VAL A 716 4.84 -55.58 13.71
C VAL A 716 4.92 -56.39 12.41
N GLN A 717 4.08 -56.06 11.44
CA GLN A 717 4.06 -56.66 10.11
C GLN A 717 4.86 -55.79 9.14
N ILE A 718 5.80 -56.39 8.41
CA ILE A 718 6.56 -55.72 7.35
C ILE A 718 5.91 -56.04 6.01
N VAL A 719 5.51 -55.00 5.29
CA VAL A 719 4.90 -55.11 3.96
C VAL A 719 5.74 -54.35 2.92
N ASP A 720 5.77 -54.87 1.70
CA ASP A 720 6.33 -54.17 0.53
C ASP A 720 5.20 -53.89 -0.46
N GLY A 721 4.86 -52.60 -0.61
CA GLY A 721 3.64 -52.19 -1.29
C GLY A 721 2.40 -52.74 -0.57
N ALA A 722 1.65 -53.61 -1.24
CA ALA A 722 0.47 -54.28 -0.67
C ALA A 722 0.75 -55.72 -0.19
N SER A 723 1.97 -56.24 -0.45
CA SER A 723 2.33 -57.62 -0.16
C SER A 723 2.91 -57.76 1.24
N SER A 724 2.31 -58.61 2.06
CA SER A 724 2.88 -58.96 3.36
C SER A 724 4.12 -59.83 3.19
N LEU A 725 5.26 -59.39 3.74
CA LEU A 725 6.51 -60.14 3.67
C LEU A 725 6.73 -60.98 4.93
N THR A 726 6.52 -60.40 6.11
CA THR A 726 6.69 -61.11 7.38
C THR A 726 5.94 -60.41 8.53
N THR A 727 5.73 -61.11 9.63
CA THR A 727 5.24 -60.57 10.91
C THR A 727 6.21 -60.96 12.01
N LEU A 728 6.64 -59.99 12.82
CA LEU A 728 7.69 -60.14 13.81
C LEU A 728 7.18 -59.68 15.17
N SER A 729 7.47 -60.42 16.22
CA SER A 729 7.20 -59.98 17.59
C SER A 729 8.16 -58.88 18.01
N LEU A 730 7.64 -57.85 18.67
CA LEU A 730 8.45 -56.83 19.33
C LEU A 730 9.19 -57.45 20.52
N GLN A 731 10.48 -57.12 20.65
CA GLN A 731 11.30 -57.50 21.79
C GLN A 731 11.09 -56.53 22.95
N GLY A 732 11.70 -56.81 24.12
CA GLY A 732 11.53 -56.00 25.34
C GLY A 732 12.04 -54.55 25.26
N ASN A 733 12.61 -54.14 24.13
CA ASN A 733 12.99 -52.75 23.82
C ASN A 733 12.02 -52.06 22.85
N GLY A 734 10.90 -52.68 22.48
CA GLY A 734 9.92 -52.14 21.53
C GLY A 734 10.34 -52.26 20.07
N CYS A 735 11.38 -53.04 19.74
CA CYS A 735 11.85 -53.24 18.37
C CYS A 735 11.75 -54.69 17.90
N ALA A 736 11.58 -54.89 16.59
CA ALA A 736 11.69 -56.16 15.90
C ALA A 736 12.81 -56.11 14.85
N TYR A 737 13.48 -57.25 14.64
CA TYR A 737 14.63 -57.39 13.75
C TYR A 737 14.40 -58.51 12.75
N TRP A 738 14.71 -58.25 11.47
CA TRP A 738 14.55 -59.23 10.40
C TRP A 738 15.67 -59.14 9.38
N TYR A 739 16.14 -60.31 8.94
CA TYR A 739 17.09 -60.45 7.84
C TYR A 739 16.37 -60.94 6.60
N ILE A 740 16.47 -60.20 5.50
CA ILE A 740 15.80 -60.56 4.25
C ILE A 740 16.54 -61.73 3.57
N SER A 741 15.90 -62.89 3.48
CA SER A 741 16.42 -64.11 2.83
C SER A 741 15.31 -64.83 2.04
N PRO A 742 15.55 -65.31 0.79
CA PRO A 742 16.83 -65.37 0.07
C PRO A 742 17.32 -64.03 -0.54
N GLY A 743 16.60 -62.91 -0.33
CA GLY A 743 16.93 -61.57 -0.83
C GLY A 743 15.85 -61.04 -1.77
N LEU A 744 15.84 -59.73 -2.01
CA LEU A 744 14.87 -59.05 -2.88
C LEU A 744 15.26 -59.16 -4.36
N ALA A 745 14.23 -59.21 -5.23
CA ALA A 745 14.38 -59.03 -6.67
C ALA A 745 14.94 -57.63 -6.99
N ALA A 746 15.44 -57.40 -8.21
CA ALA A 746 15.82 -56.05 -8.59
C ALA A 746 14.59 -55.17 -8.86
N GLY A 747 14.68 -53.90 -8.47
CA GLY A 747 13.57 -52.95 -8.50
C GLY A 747 13.55 -52.06 -7.26
N ALA A 748 12.59 -51.12 -7.26
CA ALA A 748 12.29 -50.30 -6.10
C ALA A 748 11.27 -51.03 -5.23
N HIS A 749 11.68 -51.36 -4.00
CA HIS A 749 10.83 -51.96 -2.98
C HIS A 749 10.43 -50.89 -1.98
N THR A 750 9.15 -50.81 -1.63
CA THR A 750 8.58 -49.75 -0.79
C THR A 750 8.01 -50.31 0.49
N PHE A 751 8.83 -50.33 1.52
CA PHE A 751 8.52 -50.95 2.79
C PHE A 751 7.68 -50.05 3.69
N THR A 752 6.71 -50.64 4.37
CA THR A 752 6.05 -50.06 5.57
C THR A 752 5.95 -51.11 6.67
N ALA A 753 5.94 -50.64 7.91
CA ALA A 753 5.74 -51.46 9.10
C ALA A 753 4.37 -51.14 9.70
N VAL A 754 3.55 -52.16 9.91
CA VAL A 754 2.19 -52.04 10.45
C VAL A 754 2.16 -52.69 11.83
N TYR A 755 1.88 -51.89 12.85
CA TYR A 755 1.69 -52.34 14.22
C TYR A 755 0.20 -52.43 14.51
N SER A 756 -0.29 -53.56 15.00
CA SER A 756 -1.71 -53.79 15.26
C SER A 756 -2.24 -53.11 16.52
N GLY A 757 -1.36 -52.48 17.30
CA GLY A 757 -1.69 -51.97 18.63
C GLY A 757 -1.58 -53.04 19.72
N ASP A 758 -1.51 -52.57 20.96
CA ASP A 758 -1.71 -53.36 22.18
C ASP A 758 -2.68 -52.63 23.12
N GLY A 759 -2.89 -53.15 24.34
CA GLY A 759 -3.84 -52.56 25.29
C GLY A 759 -3.50 -51.13 25.75
N ASN A 760 -2.27 -50.66 25.50
CA ASN A 760 -1.79 -49.34 25.94
C ASN A 760 -1.35 -48.43 24.77
N ASN A 761 -1.24 -48.97 23.55
CA ASN A 761 -0.72 -48.28 22.37
C ASN A 761 -1.60 -48.62 21.16
N PRO A 762 -2.20 -47.65 20.46
CA PRO A 762 -3.07 -47.95 19.32
C PRO A 762 -2.28 -48.46 18.11
N ALA A 763 -3.01 -49.04 17.15
CA ALA A 763 -2.46 -49.48 15.88
C ALA A 763 -1.84 -48.29 15.11
N GLY A 764 -0.80 -48.56 14.32
CA GLY A 764 -0.13 -47.55 13.52
C GLY A 764 0.58 -48.14 12.31
N THR A 765 0.96 -47.27 11.36
CA THR A 765 1.74 -47.64 10.17
C THR A 765 2.89 -46.66 10.00
N SER A 766 4.10 -47.15 9.71
CA SER A 766 5.27 -46.31 9.48
C SER A 766 5.16 -45.52 8.18
N ALA A 767 5.99 -44.48 8.04
CA ALA A 767 6.27 -43.90 6.73
C ALA A 767 6.86 -44.95 5.77
N ARG A 768 6.70 -44.73 4.47
CA ARG A 768 7.24 -45.59 3.41
C ARG A 768 8.75 -45.38 3.28
N THR A 769 9.52 -46.47 3.28
CA THR A 769 10.96 -46.44 2.98
C THR A 769 11.25 -47.22 1.70
N THR A 770 11.93 -46.57 0.75
CA THR A 770 12.30 -47.20 -0.51
C THR A 770 13.69 -47.84 -0.40
N VAL A 771 13.79 -49.14 -0.72
CA VAL A 771 15.05 -49.86 -0.92
C VAL A 771 15.19 -50.16 -2.40
N ASN A 772 16.28 -49.69 -3.00
CA ASN A 772 16.55 -49.93 -4.41
C ASN A 772 17.50 -51.11 -4.54
N VAL A 773 17.11 -52.10 -5.34
CA VAL A 773 17.90 -53.28 -5.65
C VAL A 773 18.26 -53.21 -7.13
N THR A 774 19.55 -53.11 -7.43
CA THR A 774 20.07 -53.06 -8.79
C THR A 774 20.21 -54.47 -9.38
N PRO A 775 19.95 -54.68 -10.67
CA PRO A 775 20.16 -55.97 -11.32
C PRO A 775 21.61 -56.41 -11.24
N VAL A 776 21.84 -57.72 -11.12
CA VAL A 776 23.19 -58.28 -11.01
C VAL A 776 23.89 -58.27 -12.38
N PRO A 777 25.17 -57.88 -12.47
CA PRO A 777 25.91 -57.95 -13.74
C PRO A 777 25.95 -59.37 -14.30
N VAL A 778 25.92 -59.49 -15.63
CA VAL A 778 26.04 -60.77 -16.35
C VAL A 778 27.26 -60.76 -17.27
N THR A 779 27.84 -61.93 -17.49
CA THR A 779 28.91 -62.16 -18.45
C THR A 779 28.36 -62.95 -19.64
N MET A 780 28.68 -62.52 -20.87
CA MET A 780 28.28 -63.20 -22.11
C MET A 780 29.51 -63.78 -22.82
N GLY A 781 29.51 -65.09 -23.04
CA GLY A 781 30.47 -65.78 -23.89
C GLY A 781 29.80 -66.32 -25.15
N VAL A 782 30.38 -66.07 -26.32
CA VAL A 782 29.85 -66.54 -27.61
C VAL A 782 30.88 -67.39 -28.32
N SER A 783 30.43 -68.42 -29.01
CA SER A 783 31.25 -69.28 -29.85
C SER A 783 30.51 -69.56 -31.15
N CYS A 784 31.13 -69.24 -32.28
CA CYS A 784 30.53 -69.43 -33.60
C CYS A 784 31.41 -70.31 -34.50
N TRP A 785 30.77 -71.02 -35.43
CA TRP A 785 31.41 -71.93 -36.39
C TRP A 785 31.13 -71.49 -37.83
N ASN A 786 31.99 -71.92 -38.76
CA ASN A 786 31.93 -71.59 -40.19
C ASN A 786 32.14 -70.10 -40.50
N ALA A 787 33.02 -69.43 -39.73
CA ALA A 787 33.33 -68.01 -39.91
C ALA A 787 33.97 -67.65 -41.26
N SER A 788 34.47 -68.65 -42.00
CA SER A 788 34.86 -68.54 -43.40
C SER A 788 34.39 -69.78 -44.16
N SER A 789 33.39 -69.64 -45.02
CA SER A 789 32.80 -70.75 -45.78
C SER A 789 32.21 -70.27 -47.12
N PRO A 790 32.15 -71.13 -48.14
CA PRO A 790 31.50 -70.76 -49.40
C PRO A 790 29.99 -70.63 -49.24
N TYR A 791 29.38 -69.79 -50.09
CA TYR A 791 27.94 -69.62 -50.19
C TYR A 791 27.24 -70.98 -50.30
N GLY A 792 26.15 -71.13 -49.55
CA GLY A 792 25.44 -72.40 -49.35
C GLY A 792 25.65 -73.05 -47.98
N SER A 793 26.67 -72.64 -47.22
CA SER A 793 26.92 -73.07 -45.84
C SER A 793 26.11 -72.26 -44.82
N ASN A 794 25.85 -72.81 -43.63
CA ASN A 794 25.21 -72.11 -42.52
C ASN A 794 26.25 -71.56 -41.54
N TYR A 795 26.01 -70.37 -40.98
CA TYR A 795 26.81 -69.81 -39.88
C TYR A 795 26.05 -70.03 -38.56
N GLN A 796 26.69 -70.69 -37.59
CA GLN A 796 26.04 -71.14 -36.35
C GLN A 796 26.76 -70.58 -35.14
N CYS A 797 26.01 -70.13 -34.13
CA CYS A 797 26.56 -69.57 -32.90
C CYS A 797 25.88 -70.19 -31.67
N THR A 798 26.64 -70.34 -30.59
CA THR A 798 26.17 -70.64 -29.24
C THR A 798 26.58 -69.53 -28.29
N VAL A 799 25.65 -69.08 -27.46
CA VAL A 799 25.79 -68.00 -26.49
C VAL A 799 25.58 -68.58 -25.10
N ASN A 800 26.51 -68.34 -24.19
CA ASN A 800 26.46 -68.77 -22.79
C ASN A 800 26.54 -67.54 -21.87
N MET A 801 25.56 -67.42 -20.98
CA MET A 801 25.37 -66.33 -20.03
C MET A 801 25.65 -66.84 -18.61
N SER A 802 26.41 -66.08 -17.81
CA SER A 802 26.70 -66.42 -16.42
C SER A 802 26.60 -65.21 -15.49
N SER A 803 26.28 -65.47 -14.22
CA SER A 803 26.28 -64.49 -13.13
C SER A 803 26.55 -65.18 -11.78
N ASN A 804 26.94 -64.40 -10.78
CA ASN A 804 27.13 -64.87 -9.41
C ASN A 804 25.80 -65.11 -8.65
N ALA A 805 24.65 -64.76 -9.23
CA ALA A 805 23.31 -64.98 -8.68
C ALA A 805 22.53 -66.09 -9.42
N GLY A 806 23.24 -67.04 -10.04
CA GLY A 806 22.65 -68.15 -10.80
C GLY A 806 22.56 -67.89 -12.31
N ALA A 807 22.06 -68.87 -13.06
CA ALA A 807 22.00 -68.83 -14.52
C ALA A 807 21.01 -67.75 -15.01
N PRO A 808 21.45 -66.76 -15.82
CA PRO A 808 20.56 -65.75 -16.41
C PRO A 808 19.44 -66.38 -17.25
N GLN A 809 18.23 -65.81 -17.15
CA GLN A 809 17.01 -66.27 -17.82
C GLN A 809 16.58 -65.30 -18.93
N GLY A 810 15.54 -65.63 -19.70
CA GLY A 810 14.97 -64.71 -20.71
C GLY A 810 15.47 -65.02 -22.12
N VAL A 811 15.67 -63.99 -22.94
CA VAL A 811 16.05 -64.14 -24.36
C VAL A 811 17.32 -63.36 -24.67
N ILE A 812 18.11 -63.85 -25.63
CA ILE A 812 19.07 -63.04 -26.37
C ILE A 812 18.43 -62.56 -27.68
N ASN A 813 18.93 -61.47 -28.24
CA ASN A 813 18.54 -60.96 -29.54
C ASN A 813 19.77 -60.89 -30.43
N TYR A 814 19.73 -61.45 -31.64
CA TYR A 814 20.82 -61.36 -32.61
C TYR A 814 20.36 -60.70 -33.91
N GLY A 815 21.19 -59.88 -34.53
CA GLY A 815 20.93 -59.26 -35.83
C GLY A 815 22.19 -59.24 -36.69
N SER A 816 22.07 -59.61 -37.97
CA SER A 816 23.17 -59.55 -38.93
C SER A 816 23.10 -58.29 -39.78
N ASP A 817 24.22 -57.60 -39.96
CA ASP A 817 24.42 -56.45 -40.88
C ASP A 817 23.39 -55.32 -40.70
N GLY A 818 22.99 -55.06 -39.45
CA GLY A 818 21.99 -54.03 -39.14
C GLY A 818 20.55 -54.44 -39.45
N GLY A 819 20.30 -55.71 -39.78
CA GLY A 819 18.97 -56.28 -39.92
C GLY A 819 18.18 -56.29 -38.61
N SER A 820 16.85 -56.47 -38.72
CA SER A 820 15.99 -56.56 -37.53
C SER A 820 16.39 -57.74 -36.65
N PRO A 821 16.56 -57.53 -35.33
CA PRO A 821 17.04 -58.57 -34.44
C PRO A 821 16.00 -59.67 -34.24
N THR A 822 16.47 -60.93 -34.15
CA THR A 822 15.67 -62.11 -33.85
C THR A 822 15.93 -62.58 -32.42
N SER A 823 14.87 -62.89 -31.67
CA SER A 823 14.96 -63.32 -30.28
C SER A 823 15.10 -64.85 -30.15
N VAL A 824 15.97 -65.30 -29.26
CA VAL A 824 16.15 -66.73 -28.92
C VAL A 824 16.13 -66.90 -27.41
N PRO A 825 15.27 -67.78 -26.86
CA PRO A 825 15.22 -68.04 -25.44
C PRO A 825 16.49 -68.72 -24.94
N LEU A 826 16.95 -68.30 -23.77
CA LEU A 826 17.98 -69.00 -23.00
C LEU A 826 17.35 -70.22 -22.32
N SER A 827 18.02 -71.35 -22.42
CA SER A 827 17.76 -72.56 -21.65
C SER A 827 18.95 -72.79 -20.71
N ASN A 828 18.72 -72.63 -19.41
CA ASN A 828 19.76 -72.73 -18.37
C ASN A 828 21.00 -71.85 -18.65
N GLY A 829 20.77 -70.60 -19.05
CA GLY A 829 21.83 -69.64 -19.38
C GLY A 829 22.47 -69.83 -20.76
N SER A 830 21.98 -70.72 -21.63
CA SER A 830 22.55 -70.94 -22.96
C SER A 830 21.52 -70.81 -24.08
N ALA A 831 21.90 -70.26 -25.25
CA ALA A 831 21.08 -70.17 -26.45
C ALA A 831 21.91 -70.38 -27.71
N GLY A 832 21.33 -70.99 -28.75
CA GLY A 832 21.98 -71.19 -30.04
C GLY A 832 21.14 -70.64 -31.20
N PHE A 833 21.80 -70.11 -32.23
CA PHE A 833 21.12 -69.64 -33.45
C PHE A 833 21.91 -69.99 -34.72
N THR A 834 21.23 -69.96 -35.86
CA THR A 834 21.80 -70.27 -37.18
C THR A 834 21.37 -69.24 -38.22
N LEU A 835 22.35 -68.62 -38.90
CA LEU A 835 22.12 -67.89 -40.15
C LEU A 835 22.21 -68.87 -41.31
N THR A 836 21.11 -69.06 -42.01
CA THR A 836 21.00 -70.04 -43.10
C THR A 836 21.43 -69.40 -44.41
N LYS A 837 22.43 -69.99 -45.08
CA LYS A 837 22.95 -69.55 -46.39
C LYS A 837 23.13 -68.01 -46.52
N PRO A 838 23.87 -67.35 -45.61
CA PRO A 838 24.20 -65.94 -45.77
C PRO A 838 24.86 -65.69 -47.13
N VAL A 839 24.54 -64.55 -47.76
CA VAL A 839 25.05 -64.16 -49.09
C VAL A 839 26.58 -64.04 -49.08
N ALA A 840 27.23 -64.03 -50.24
CA ALA A 840 28.68 -63.85 -50.30
C ALA A 840 29.09 -62.42 -49.91
N GLY A 841 30.04 -62.27 -49.00
CA GLY A 841 30.48 -60.98 -48.47
C GLY A 841 31.05 -61.07 -47.05
N SER A 842 31.43 -59.91 -46.50
CA SER A 842 31.78 -59.76 -45.08
C SER A 842 30.55 -59.35 -44.29
N HIS A 843 30.35 -60.01 -43.15
CA HIS A 843 29.15 -59.87 -42.33
C HIS A 843 29.52 -59.65 -40.86
N THR A 844 28.63 -58.99 -40.14
CA THR A 844 28.69 -58.81 -38.68
C THR A 844 27.39 -59.27 -38.04
N VAL A 845 27.49 -59.91 -36.87
CA VAL A 845 26.35 -60.31 -36.05
C VAL A 845 26.47 -59.65 -34.70
N VAL A 846 25.49 -58.81 -34.34
CA VAL A 846 25.39 -58.20 -33.02
C VAL A 846 24.43 -59.02 -32.17
N ILE A 847 24.90 -59.48 -31.02
CA ILE A 847 24.17 -60.28 -30.05
C ILE A 847 23.99 -59.44 -28.79
N THR A 848 22.75 -59.29 -28.35
CA THR A 848 22.39 -58.49 -27.18
C THR A 848 21.55 -59.32 -26.21
N TYR A 849 21.84 -59.18 -24.93
CA TYR A 849 20.99 -59.63 -23.84
C TYR A 849 20.40 -58.36 -23.19
N PRO A 850 19.11 -58.06 -23.43
CA PRO A 850 18.45 -56.91 -22.81
C PRO A 850 18.31 -57.14 -21.29
N GLN A 851 18.20 -56.04 -20.53
CA GLN A 851 18.04 -56.12 -19.08
C GLN A 851 16.82 -56.97 -18.75
N GLN A 852 17.01 -57.98 -17.91
CA GLN A 852 15.91 -58.72 -17.29
C GLN A 852 15.71 -58.20 -15.87
N THR A 853 14.58 -58.53 -15.25
CA THR A 853 14.22 -58.06 -13.91
C THR A 853 15.38 -58.14 -12.91
N ASN A 854 16.12 -59.26 -12.89
CA ASN A 854 17.19 -59.48 -11.91
C ASN A 854 18.61 -59.41 -12.48
N TYR A 855 18.77 -59.36 -13.81
CA TYR A 855 20.06 -59.50 -14.50
C TYR A 855 20.32 -58.32 -15.43
N GLY A 856 21.54 -57.80 -15.39
CA GLY A 856 21.99 -56.68 -16.22
C GLY A 856 22.05 -57.01 -17.72
N THR A 857 22.36 -56.01 -18.54
CA THR A 857 22.53 -56.16 -19.99
C THR A 857 23.90 -56.73 -20.35
N ALA A 858 24.01 -57.31 -21.54
CA ALA A 858 25.30 -57.58 -22.19
C ALA A 858 25.18 -57.49 -23.72
N THR A 859 26.25 -57.10 -24.40
CA THR A 859 26.32 -57.02 -25.87
C THR A 859 27.66 -57.56 -26.36
N GLN A 860 27.65 -58.29 -27.47
CA GLN A 860 28.85 -58.77 -28.14
C GLN A 860 28.62 -58.78 -29.66
N THR A 861 29.68 -58.55 -30.43
CA THR A 861 29.63 -58.53 -31.90
C THR A 861 30.65 -59.51 -32.45
N GLU A 862 30.20 -60.37 -33.36
CA GLU A 862 31.03 -61.35 -34.08
C GLU A 862 31.07 -61.01 -35.57
N SER A 863 32.18 -61.33 -36.24
CA SER A 863 32.38 -61.08 -37.67
C SER A 863 32.65 -62.38 -38.42
N PHE A 864 32.10 -62.51 -39.63
CA PHE A 864 32.35 -63.67 -40.50
C PHE A 864 32.36 -63.28 -41.98
N THR A 865 32.90 -64.16 -42.83
CA THR A 865 33.00 -63.93 -44.27
C THR A 865 32.49 -65.13 -45.05
N ILE A 866 31.64 -64.89 -46.04
CA ILE A 866 31.16 -65.90 -46.98
C ILE A 866 31.78 -65.67 -48.35
N THR A 867 32.46 -66.68 -48.88
CA THR A 867 33.05 -66.61 -50.22
C THR A 867 32.03 -67.03 -51.28
N ALA A 868 32.18 -66.55 -52.52
CA ALA A 868 31.29 -66.95 -53.61
C ALA A 868 31.39 -68.46 -53.88
N ALA A 869 30.26 -69.12 -54.14
CA ALA A 869 30.20 -70.56 -54.37
C ALA A 869 30.93 -70.93 -55.67
N PRO A 870 31.92 -71.85 -55.66
CA PRO A 870 32.57 -72.32 -56.87
C PRO A 870 31.55 -72.94 -57.83
N VAL A 871 31.64 -72.63 -59.12
CA VAL A 871 30.77 -73.20 -60.16
C VAL A 871 31.55 -74.09 -61.12
N ASN A 872 30.86 -75.10 -61.64
CA ASN A 872 31.29 -75.90 -62.77
C ASN A 872 30.32 -75.67 -63.93
N VAL A 873 30.83 -75.29 -65.10
CA VAL A 873 30.04 -75.05 -66.31
C VAL A 873 30.36 -76.14 -67.32
N SER A 874 29.40 -77.00 -67.65
CA SER A 874 29.53 -77.97 -68.74
C SER A 874 28.80 -77.46 -69.98
N LEU A 875 29.42 -77.60 -71.15
CA LEU A 875 28.85 -77.18 -72.43
C LEU A 875 28.67 -78.40 -73.34
N THR A 876 27.46 -78.61 -73.87
CA THR A 876 27.15 -79.72 -74.78
C THR A 876 26.48 -79.20 -76.04
N PRO A 877 27.07 -79.38 -77.24
CA PRO A 877 26.42 -79.08 -78.50
C PRO A 877 25.42 -80.18 -78.88
N SER A 878 24.39 -79.83 -79.64
CA SER A 878 23.39 -80.77 -80.17
C SER A 878 23.99 -81.75 -81.18
N SER A 879 25.12 -81.39 -81.81
CA SER A 879 25.97 -82.29 -82.59
C SER A 879 27.41 -81.79 -82.56
N TRP A 880 28.37 -82.71 -82.54
CA TRP A 880 29.81 -82.41 -82.64
C TRP A 880 30.27 -82.14 -84.09
N TYR A 881 29.47 -82.58 -85.06
CA TYR A 881 29.71 -82.43 -86.49
C TYR A 881 28.42 -82.01 -87.21
N ALA A 882 28.48 -80.98 -88.04
CA ALA A 882 27.34 -80.53 -88.84
C ALA A 882 27.78 -79.95 -90.19
N SER A 883 26.88 -79.86 -91.16
CA SER A 883 27.13 -79.12 -92.40
C SER A 883 26.80 -77.64 -92.24
N ALA A 884 27.48 -76.77 -92.99
CA ALA A 884 27.23 -75.33 -92.97
C ALA A 884 25.74 -75.01 -93.19
N GLY A 885 25.20 -74.07 -92.40
CA GLY A 885 23.78 -73.70 -92.43
C GLY A 885 22.85 -74.59 -91.59
N THR A 886 23.34 -75.67 -90.97
CA THR A 886 22.53 -76.49 -90.05
C THR A 886 22.41 -75.80 -88.69
N SER A 887 21.19 -75.73 -88.13
CA SER A 887 20.99 -75.22 -86.77
C SER A 887 21.62 -76.15 -85.72
N LEU A 888 22.48 -75.59 -84.87
CA LEU A 888 23.10 -76.23 -83.73
C LEU A 888 22.71 -75.52 -82.44
N THR A 889 22.38 -76.30 -81.41
CA THR A 889 22.07 -75.80 -80.07
C THR A 889 23.21 -76.14 -79.11
N PHE A 890 23.75 -75.16 -78.43
CA PHE A 890 24.73 -75.32 -77.35
C PHE A 890 24.02 -75.16 -76.01
N ALA A 891 23.94 -76.24 -75.25
CA ALA A 891 23.36 -76.26 -73.91
C ALA A 891 24.50 -76.17 -72.88
N ALA A 892 24.53 -75.09 -72.11
CA ALA A 892 25.37 -74.93 -70.94
C ALA A 892 24.59 -75.31 -69.68
N ALA A 893 25.23 -76.08 -68.80
CA ALA A 893 24.73 -76.42 -67.49
C ALA A 893 25.68 -75.92 -66.41
N VAL A 894 25.18 -75.08 -65.50
CA VAL A 894 25.96 -74.52 -64.40
C VAL A 894 25.57 -75.21 -63.11
N THR A 895 26.55 -75.79 -62.42
CA THR A 895 26.35 -76.51 -61.15
C THR A 895 27.31 -76.00 -60.08
N SER A 896 26.90 -76.03 -58.81
CA SER A 896 27.79 -75.79 -57.67
C SER A 896 27.58 -76.86 -56.61
N TRP A 897 28.67 -77.38 -56.06
CA TRP A 897 28.62 -78.41 -55.02
C TRP A 897 28.21 -77.85 -53.65
N SER A 898 28.52 -76.58 -53.36
CA SER A 898 28.22 -75.95 -52.06
C SER A 898 26.83 -75.31 -52.02
N ALA A 899 26.35 -74.75 -53.14
CA ALA A 899 25.11 -73.98 -53.18
C ALA A 899 23.98 -74.60 -54.03
N GLY A 900 24.26 -75.65 -54.82
CA GLY A 900 23.35 -76.16 -55.86
C GLY A 900 23.46 -75.37 -57.17
N PRO A 901 22.72 -75.73 -58.23
CA PRO A 901 22.69 -74.94 -59.47
C PRO A 901 22.18 -73.51 -59.21
N PRO A 902 22.68 -72.49 -59.94
CA PRO A 902 22.25 -71.11 -59.79
C PRO A 902 20.86 -70.91 -60.42
N ALA A 903 19.83 -71.39 -59.72
CA ALA A 903 18.44 -71.39 -60.16
C ALA A 903 17.92 -69.98 -60.48
N GLY A 904 17.91 -69.60 -61.76
CA GLY A 904 17.37 -68.33 -62.25
C GLY A 904 18.24 -67.09 -61.99
N VAL A 905 19.46 -67.25 -61.48
CA VAL A 905 20.33 -66.13 -61.09
C VAL A 905 21.59 -66.11 -61.95
N GLY A 906 21.83 -65.01 -62.65
CA GLY A 906 23.00 -64.84 -63.52
C GLY A 906 22.75 -65.20 -64.99
N SER A 907 23.81 -65.22 -65.78
CA SER A 907 23.75 -65.53 -67.21
C SER A 907 24.99 -66.25 -67.69
N VAL A 908 24.83 -66.99 -68.79
CA VAL A 908 25.91 -67.65 -69.53
C VAL A 908 26.13 -66.91 -70.85
N ALA A 909 27.34 -66.42 -71.05
CA ALA A 909 27.80 -65.85 -72.31
C ALA A 909 28.49 -66.93 -73.16
N PHE A 910 27.99 -67.15 -74.38
CA PHE A 910 28.54 -68.09 -75.36
C PHE A 910 29.43 -67.36 -76.35
N TYR A 911 30.66 -67.82 -76.52
CA TYR A 911 31.66 -67.25 -77.41
C TYR A 911 32.12 -68.28 -78.43
N ASP A 912 32.45 -67.86 -79.65
CA ASP A 912 33.29 -68.64 -80.59
C ASP A 912 34.67 -67.97 -80.65
N GLY A 913 35.70 -68.65 -80.15
CA GLY A 913 36.97 -67.99 -79.86
C GLY A 913 36.78 -66.81 -78.90
N SER A 914 37.09 -65.59 -79.34
CA SER A 914 36.87 -64.34 -78.57
C SER A 914 35.58 -63.61 -78.93
N THR A 915 34.85 -64.06 -79.96
CA THR A 915 33.64 -63.39 -80.44
C THR A 915 32.43 -63.83 -79.63
N LEU A 916 31.74 -62.89 -78.99
CA LEU A 916 30.49 -63.16 -78.28
C LEU A 916 29.38 -63.49 -79.28
N LEU A 917 28.76 -64.65 -79.11
CA LEU A 917 27.63 -65.11 -79.91
C LEU A 917 26.30 -64.70 -79.28
N ALA A 918 26.15 -64.96 -77.98
CA ALA A 918 24.95 -64.62 -77.22
C ALA A 918 25.22 -64.61 -75.71
N THR A 919 24.38 -63.91 -74.96
CA THR A 919 24.30 -64.04 -73.49
C THR A 919 22.89 -64.45 -73.13
N ILE A 920 22.75 -65.59 -72.46
CA ILE A 920 21.48 -66.21 -72.13
C ILE A 920 21.39 -66.34 -70.61
N ALA A 921 20.29 -65.87 -70.01
CA ALA A 921 20.03 -66.06 -68.59
C ALA A 921 19.94 -67.55 -68.25
N VAL A 922 20.46 -67.96 -67.08
CA VAL A 922 20.26 -69.34 -66.61
C VAL A 922 18.82 -69.51 -66.13
N ASP A 923 18.22 -70.65 -66.43
CA ASP A 923 16.88 -70.99 -65.96
C ASP A 923 16.89 -71.49 -64.49
N SER A 924 15.72 -71.85 -63.97
CA SER A 924 15.56 -72.37 -62.60
C SER A 924 16.32 -73.66 -62.31
N ASN A 925 16.84 -74.34 -63.34
CA ASN A 925 17.67 -75.55 -63.20
C ASN A 925 19.16 -75.27 -63.42
N GLY A 926 19.56 -74.00 -63.62
CA GLY A 926 20.95 -73.62 -63.89
C GLY A 926 21.38 -73.82 -65.35
N GLN A 927 20.42 -73.99 -66.27
CA GLN A 927 20.68 -74.27 -67.68
C GLN A 927 20.54 -73.01 -68.53
N ALA A 928 21.37 -72.90 -69.58
CA ALA A 928 21.23 -71.88 -70.61
C ALA A 928 21.48 -72.52 -71.98
N ALA A 929 20.68 -72.21 -73.00
CA ALA A 929 20.84 -72.78 -74.33
C ALA A 929 20.87 -71.69 -75.41
N TYR A 930 21.82 -71.80 -76.33
CA TYR A 930 21.95 -70.91 -77.48
C TYR A 930 21.89 -71.71 -78.78
N THR A 931 21.04 -71.31 -79.74
CA THR A 931 20.92 -71.98 -81.04
C THR A 931 21.34 -71.07 -82.17
N THR A 932 22.17 -71.58 -83.09
CA THR A 932 22.62 -70.84 -84.28
C THR A 932 22.79 -71.76 -85.48
N ALA A 933 22.55 -71.23 -86.69
CA ALA A 933 22.86 -71.89 -87.97
C ALA A 933 23.97 -71.16 -88.74
N SER A 934 24.55 -70.11 -88.16
CA SER A 934 25.41 -69.16 -88.88
C SER A 934 26.91 -69.47 -88.77
N LEU A 935 27.29 -70.62 -88.20
CA LEU A 935 28.69 -71.01 -88.11
C LEU A 935 29.21 -71.44 -89.49
N THR A 936 30.35 -70.89 -89.88
CA THR A 936 31.00 -71.16 -91.16
C THR A 936 31.66 -72.54 -91.19
N ALA A 937 32.06 -73.05 -92.36
CA ALA A 937 32.83 -74.28 -92.45
C ALA A 937 34.20 -74.14 -91.74
N GLY A 938 34.54 -75.05 -90.84
CA GLY A 938 35.74 -74.99 -90.02
C GLY A 938 35.58 -75.61 -88.63
N SER A 939 36.65 -75.59 -87.84
CA SER A 939 36.62 -75.99 -86.43
C SER A 939 36.28 -74.77 -85.57
N HIS A 940 35.23 -74.88 -84.76
CA HIS A 940 34.75 -73.82 -83.87
C HIS A 940 34.84 -74.28 -82.41
N THR A 941 35.52 -73.51 -81.55
CA THR A 941 35.60 -73.78 -80.12
C THR A 941 34.68 -72.83 -79.38
N ILE A 942 33.53 -73.36 -78.98
CA ILE A 942 32.52 -72.59 -78.28
C ILE A 942 32.84 -72.59 -76.78
N THR A 943 32.87 -71.43 -76.16
CA THR A 943 33.06 -71.28 -74.70
C THR A 943 31.83 -70.65 -74.08
N ALA A 944 31.29 -71.28 -73.05
CA ALA A 944 30.19 -70.80 -72.23
C ALA A 944 30.75 -70.31 -70.89
N THR A 945 30.63 -69.02 -70.59
CA THR A 945 31.11 -68.41 -69.34
C THR A 945 29.93 -67.92 -68.51
N TYR A 946 29.79 -68.44 -67.29
CA TYR A 946 28.77 -68.04 -66.34
C TYR A 946 29.23 -66.88 -65.47
N ASN A 947 28.35 -65.91 -65.27
CA ASN A 947 28.50 -64.80 -64.32
C ASN A 947 27.20 -64.60 -63.52
N GLY A 948 27.29 -64.57 -62.19
CA GLY A 948 26.13 -64.31 -61.32
C GLY A 948 26.52 -63.99 -59.87
N ALA A 949 25.66 -63.28 -59.15
CA ALA A 949 25.90 -62.92 -57.75
C ALA A 949 25.87 -64.17 -56.84
N ASN A 950 26.70 -64.19 -55.78
CA ASN A 950 26.90 -65.29 -54.82
C ASN A 950 27.60 -66.55 -55.36
N TYR A 951 27.86 -66.61 -56.66
CA TYR A 951 28.58 -67.69 -57.33
C TYR A 951 29.86 -67.15 -57.98
N ALA A 952 30.92 -67.93 -57.99
CA ALA A 952 32.14 -67.57 -58.70
C ALA A 952 31.88 -67.59 -60.22
N SER A 953 32.65 -66.82 -60.99
CA SER A 953 32.67 -66.96 -62.45
C SER A 953 33.28 -68.31 -62.83
N GLY A 954 32.73 -68.98 -63.83
CA GLY A 954 33.30 -70.21 -64.38
C GLY A 954 33.00 -70.36 -65.86
N SER A 955 33.75 -71.21 -66.55
CA SER A 955 33.56 -71.43 -67.98
C SER A 955 33.75 -72.90 -68.35
N GLY A 956 33.08 -73.30 -69.43
CA GLY A 956 33.23 -74.61 -70.07
C GLY A 956 33.26 -74.43 -71.58
N SER A 957 34.00 -75.27 -72.29
CA SER A 957 34.11 -75.18 -73.75
C SER A 957 33.87 -76.51 -74.44
N ALA A 958 33.45 -76.43 -75.70
CA ALA A 958 33.17 -77.54 -76.58
C ALA A 958 33.63 -77.18 -78.00
N THR A 959 34.43 -78.05 -78.62
CA THR A 959 34.88 -77.86 -80.00
C THR A 959 34.04 -78.70 -80.95
N ILE A 960 33.52 -78.08 -82.00
CA ILE A 960 32.73 -78.72 -83.05
C ILE A 960 33.37 -78.49 -84.42
N THR A 961 33.06 -79.34 -85.39
CA THR A 961 33.50 -79.16 -86.78
C THR A 961 32.30 -78.97 -87.71
N ILE A 962 32.33 -77.89 -88.50
CA ILE A 962 31.35 -77.61 -89.53
C ILE A 962 31.96 -77.97 -90.90
N ALA A 963 31.37 -78.93 -91.59
CA ALA A 963 31.75 -79.30 -92.96
C ALA A 963 31.13 -78.32 -93.98
N GLN A 964 31.76 -78.18 -95.15
CA GLN A 964 31.24 -77.34 -96.24
C GLN A 964 29.86 -77.77 -96.72
#